data_AF-A0A8W8I505-F1
#
_entry.id   AF-A0A8W8I505-F1
#
_cell.length_a   1.000
_cell.length_b   1.000
_cell.length_c   1.000
_cell.angle_alpha   90.00
_cell.angle_beta   90.00
_cell.angle_gamma   90.00
#
_symmetry.space_group_name_H-M   'P 1'
#
loop_
_entity.id
_entity.type
_entity.pdbx_description
1 polymer ?
#
loop_
_entity_poly.entity_id
_entity_poly.type
_entity_poly.pdbx_seq_one_letter_code
_entity_poly.pdbx_strand_id
1 'polypeptide(L)'
;VLVTLEKNDDFRSILMDASNNPTYVSQTQTSTIHVPSGQAKSVFFPIVPAGLGMIDLTVKAQSTLAADGVRRQLLVEPEGVPKEYNVPILIDLKDSNTFTKDVPITLPASVVAGSQHVKITAIGDLMGPTVNNLDKLLSMPNGCGEQTMLGFAPDVFVTNYLSATQQLSSEIKEKAIGFMEKGYQRELTFQHRDGSFSAFGDSDKSGSMWLTAFVVKSFHQAKSHIFIDEETLQRAIDWMISRQNANGSFPEPGRVIHKDMQGGSGSGPGLTAFVLISLLENNDLKGGVAQRIQIASHKAVSYLEREVAMFADNYALAIVSYCLALAKSRFAGPAFARLSNDVIVKDGMKHWHKAQTQTDSDHYWSPPHRQSNPIDIEMTSYALLVYAYNNQFTDGLSVMKWITSQRNPQGGFGSTQDTVVALQALSEFTKMVYSNNFDIQMTATAGSFSHQFSINAKNALLLQSVELPTIPSQVTISATGHGMGLIQVSVFFNVEQEIQEPSFEMTVTMMKDTLDAIQIETCAHWLKVGASGMTVQEIGVPTGFEADLESITQLPTLKKIETENKKIIIYLDEISTTPTCIVVDMFRTGLVAKTQPAAIRIYDYYEPANQVTKFYQSQRLKNSNICDICADCGCTA
;
A
#
# COMPACT_ATOMS: atom_id res chain seq x y z
N VAL A 1 -25.61 37.55 22.24
CA VAL A 1 -25.68 36.41 21.31
C VAL A 1 -25.77 35.15 22.15
N LEU A 2 -26.85 34.38 21.98
CA LEU A 2 -27.03 33.05 22.54
C LEU A 2 -26.39 32.04 21.59
N VAL A 3 -25.36 31.35 22.04
CA VAL A 3 -24.71 30.27 21.30
C VAL A 3 -25.17 28.94 21.90
N THR A 4 -25.56 27.99 21.05
CA THR A 4 -26.15 26.71 21.42
C THR A 4 -25.42 25.58 20.72
N LEU A 5 -24.91 24.61 21.47
CA LEU A 5 -24.48 23.30 20.95
C LEU A 5 -25.64 22.32 21.14
N GLU A 6 -26.21 21.85 20.04
CA GLU A 6 -27.34 20.91 20.10
C GLU A 6 -26.93 19.57 20.69
N LYS A 7 -27.84 18.96 21.46
CA LYS A 7 -27.68 17.58 21.92
C LYS A 7 -27.52 16.65 20.71
N ASN A 8 -26.57 15.73 20.81
CA ASN A 8 -26.49 14.52 20.00
C ASN A 8 -26.27 13.31 20.94
N ASP A 9 -26.76 12.13 20.57
CA ASP A 9 -26.53 10.88 21.32
C ASP A 9 -25.11 10.32 21.09
N ASP A 10 -24.41 10.78 20.05
CA ASP A 10 -23.04 10.37 19.69
C ASP A 10 -21.95 10.97 20.59
N PHE A 11 -22.28 11.95 21.44
CA PHE A 11 -21.35 12.52 22.41
C PHE A 11 -22.07 12.90 23.71
N ARG A 12 -21.30 13.06 24.78
CA ARG A 12 -21.78 13.62 26.04
C ARG A 12 -21.18 15.01 26.23
N SER A 13 -22.04 15.96 26.55
CA SER A 13 -21.68 17.29 27.02
C SER A 13 -21.03 17.18 28.39
N ILE A 14 -19.99 17.97 28.65
CA ILE A 14 -19.31 17.99 29.93
C ILE A 14 -19.65 19.29 30.66
N LEU A 15 -20.12 19.19 31.89
CA LEU A 15 -20.40 20.34 32.75
C LEU A 15 -19.53 20.27 33.99
N MET A 16 -18.99 21.42 34.40
CA MET A 16 -18.23 21.52 35.64
C MET A 16 -19.13 21.82 36.83
N ASP A 17 -18.90 21.09 37.92
CA ASP A 17 -19.47 21.46 39.22
C ASP A 17 -18.64 22.56 39.90
N ALA A 18 -19.12 23.03 41.06
CA ALA A 18 -18.45 24.08 41.83
C ALA A 18 -17.09 23.66 42.41
N SER A 19 -16.71 22.39 42.30
CA SER A 19 -15.41 21.83 42.69
C SER A 19 -14.56 21.46 41.47
N ASN A 20 -14.91 21.94 40.27
CA ASN A 20 -14.26 21.64 38.99
C ASN A 20 -14.24 20.14 38.62
N ASN A 21 -15.19 19.35 39.13
CA ASN A 21 -15.36 17.97 38.69
C ASN A 21 -16.29 17.90 37.46
N PRO A 22 -15.94 17.09 36.44
CA PRO A 22 -16.74 16.94 35.25
C PRO A 22 -17.95 16.02 35.47
N THR A 23 -19.12 16.50 35.08
CA THR A 23 -20.36 15.72 34.95
C THR A 23 -20.70 15.53 33.48
N TYR A 24 -20.97 14.28 33.08
CA TYR A 24 -21.27 13.94 31.68
C TYR A 24 -22.78 13.85 31.48
N VAL A 25 -23.32 14.69 30.59
CA VAL A 25 -24.76 14.83 30.36
C VAL A 25 -25.08 14.75 28.87
N SER A 26 -26.25 14.21 28.54
CA SER A 26 -26.77 14.20 27.17
C SER A 26 -27.86 15.27 27.04
N GLN A 27 -27.41 16.53 26.97
CA GLN A 27 -28.29 17.69 26.85
C GLN A 27 -27.66 18.80 26.00
N THR A 28 -28.52 19.69 25.51
CA THR A 28 -28.13 20.88 24.75
C THR A 28 -27.39 21.85 25.68
N GLN A 29 -26.25 22.37 25.22
CA GLN A 29 -25.48 23.37 25.97
C GLN A 29 -25.75 24.76 25.38
N THR A 30 -25.87 25.77 26.25
CA THR A 30 -26.09 27.15 25.83
C THR A 30 -25.17 28.10 26.57
N SER A 31 -24.64 29.10 25.88
CA SER A 31 -23.87 30.18 26.48
C SER A 31 -24.31 31.52 25.89
N THR A 32 -24.51 32.52 26.75
CA THR A 32 -24.88 33.87 26.31
C THR A 32 -23.69 34.80 26.46
N ILE A 33 -23.25 35.38 25.34
CA ILE A 33 -22.13 36.32 25.33
C ILE A 33 -22.53 37.66 24.70
N HIS A 34 -21.97 38.75 25.22
CA HIS A 34 -22.04 40.06 24.60
C HIS A 34 -20.85 40.25 23.64
N VAL A 35 -21.13 40.45 22.36
CA VAL A 35 -20.13 40.68 21.30
C VAL A 35 -20.26 42.13 20.83
N PRO A 36 -19.31 43.02 21.17
CA PRO A 36 -19.31 44.40 20.70
C PRO A 36 -19.13 44.49 19.18
N SER A 37 -19.58 45.59 18.59
CA SER A 37 -19.39 45.85 17.15
C SER A 37 -17.90 45.85 16.79
N GLY A 38 -17.53 45.14 15.73
CA GLY A 38 -16.15 45.02 15.25
C GLY A 38 -15.23 44.11 16.07
N GLN A 39 -15.76 43.39 17.08
CA GLN A 39 -14.99 42.43 17.87
C GLN A 39 -15.44 40.99 17.63
N ALA A 40 -14.53 40.05 17.88
CA ALA A 40 -14.81 38.62 17.91
C ALA A 40 -14.69 38.09 19.35
N LYS A 41 -15.48 37.06 19.67
CA LYS A 41 -15.40 36.33 20.94
C LYS A 41 -15.56 34.84 20.67
N SER A 42 -14.89 34.04 21.50
CA SER A 42 -14.98 32.58 21.46
C SER A 42 -15.87 32.06 22.59
N VAL A 43 -16.52 30.93 22.34
CA VAL A 43 -17.27 30.15 23.33
C VAL A 43 -16.80 28.72 23.19
N PHE A 44 -16.56 28.05 24.31
CA PHE A 44 -16.12 26.66 24.34
C PHE A 44 -17.20 25.77 24.94
N PHE A 45 -17.45 24.64 24.29
CA PHE A 45 -18.36 23.60 24.78
C PHE A 45 -17.58 22.30 24.90
N PRO A 46 -17.19 21.87 26.11
CA PRO A 46 -16.46 20.63 26.28
C PRO A 46 -17.39 19.44 26.05
N ILE A 47 -16.89 18.45 25.30
CA ILE A 47 -17.60 17.23 24.92
C ILE A 47 -16.68 16.01 25.05
N VAL A 48 -17.27 14.83 25.21
CA VAL A 48 -16.59 13.54 25.06
C VAL A 48 -17.38 12.67 24.08
N PRO A 49 -16.74 12.12 23.03
CA PRO A 49 -17.42 11.18 22.14
C PRO A 49 -17.91 9.92 22.87
N ALA A 50 -19.04 9.37 22.43
CA ALA A 50 -19.62 8.15 23.00
C ALA A 50 -19.30 6.89 22.19
N GLY A 51 -18.86 7.04 20.93
CA GLY A 51 -18.51 5.95 20.02
C GLY A 51 -17.54 6.39 18.92
N LEU A 52 -17.05 5.40 18.16
CA LEU A 52 -16.16 5.62 17.03
C LEU A 52 -16.92 6.07 15.78
N GLY A 53 -16.21 6.67 14.82
CA GLY A 53 -16.76 7.11 13.54
C GLY A 53 -17.06 8.61 13.48
N MET A 54 -17.87 9.00 12.50
CA MET A 54 -18.22 10.40 12.26
C MET A 54 -19.36 10.83 13.17
N ILE A 55 -19.13 11.86 13.98
CA ILE A 55 -20.16 12.46 14.83
C ILE A 55 -20.48 13.87 14.35
N ASP A 56 -21.77 14.22 14.34
CA ASP A 56 -22.22 15.54 13.93
C ASP A 56 -22.28 16.51 15.11
N LEU A 57 -21.63 17.65 14.94
CA LEU A 57 -21.64 18.78 15.85
C LEU A 57 -22.41 19.94 15.21
N THR A 58 -23.58 20.26 15.77
CA THR A 58 -24.41 21.38 15.32
C THR A 58 -24.35 22.52 16.32
N VAL A 59 -23.84 23.68 15.89
CA VAL A 59 -23.74 24.89 16.69
C VAL A 59 -24.59 25.99 16.06
N LYS A 60 -25.42 26.65 16.87
CA LYS A 60 -26.28 27.77 16.46
C LYS A 60 -25.93 29.02 17.25
N ALA A 61 -25.93 30.17 16.61
CA ALA A 61 -25.73 31.47 17.24
C ALA A 61 -26.91 32.39 16.92
N GLN A 62 -27.57 32.94 17.93
CA GLN A 62 -28.74 33.78 17.78
C GLN A 62 -28.58 35.10 18.55
N SER A 63 -28.85 36.21 17.87
CA SER A 63 -28.98 37.54 18.45
C SER A 63 -30.44 38.02 18.34
N THR A 64 -30.72 39.22 18.79
CA THR A 64 -32.04 39.84 18.61
C THR A 64 -32.33 40.22 17.15
N LEU A 65 -31.31 40.30 16.28
CA LEU A 65 -31.43 40.79 14.91
C LEU A 65 -31.19 39.71 13.84
N ALA A 66 -30.40 38.69 14.16
CA ALA A 66 -29.97 37.66 13.22
C ALA A 66 -29.66 36.34 13.93
N ALA A 67 -29.74 35.24 13.20
CA ALA A 67 -29.33 33.91 13.63
C ALA A 67 -28.51 33.23 12.53
N ASP A 68 -27.58 32.38 12.93
CA ASP A 68 -26.77 31.55 12.05
C ASP A 68 -26.53 30.17 12.69
N GLY A 69 -26.17 29.17 11.90
CA GLY A 69 -25.90 27.82 12.37
C GLY A 69 -24.98 27.04 11.45
N VAL A 70 -24.09 26.26 12.06
CA VAL A 70 -23.11 25.43 11.37
C VAL A 70 -23.20 23.99 11.87
N ARG A 71 -23.14 23.04 10.94
CA ARG A 71 -22.96 21.61 11.23
C ARG A 71 -21.59 21.19 10.73
N ARG A 72 -20.80 20.56 11.59
CA ARG A 72 -19.47 20.01 11.27
C ARG A 72 -19.41 18.56 11.72
N GLN A 73 -18.62 17.76 11.00
CA GLN A 73 -18.35 16.37 11.36
C GLN A 73 -17.02 16.28 12.10
N LEU A 74 -17.00 15.50 13.18
CA LEU A 74 -15.80 15.14 13.92
C LEU A 74 -15.58 13.62 13.77
N LEU A 75 -14.42 13.22 13.26
CA LEU A 75 -14.03 11.82 13.17
C LEU A 75 -13.42 11.36 14.50
N VAL A 76 -13.98 10.28 15.06
CA VAL A 76 -13.51 9.62 16.27
C VAL A 76 -12.82 8.32 15.87
N GLU A 77 -11.51 8.26 16.05
CA GLU A 77 -10.68 7.13 15.66
C GLU A 77 -10.44 6.18 16.86
N PRO A 78 -10.33 4.87 16.63
CA PRO A 78 -9.92 3.93 17.67
C PRO A 78 -8.48 4.19 18.12
N GLU A 79 -8.21 3.84 19.38
CA GLU A 79 -6.86 3.79 19.94
C GLU A 79 -6.01 2.73 19.24
N GLY A 80 -4.70 2.69 19.53
CA GLY A 80 -3.81 1.66 18.98
C GLY A 80 -3.38 1.89 17.53
N VAL A 81 -2.76 0.87 16.92
CA VAL A 81 -2.34 0.88 15.52
C VAL A 81 -3.25 -0.03 14.70
N PRO A 82 -3.75 0.43 13.53
CA PRO A 82 -4.57 -0.39 12.66
C PRO A 82 -3.75 -1.55 12.10
N LYS A 83 -4.33 -2.74 12.17
CA LYS A 83 -3.84 -3.99 11.58
C LYS A 83 -4.97 -4.61 10.77
N GLU A 84 -4.58 -5.32 9.73
CA GLU A 84 -5.52 -6.04 8.88
C GLU A 84 -4.93 -7.36 8.42
N TYR A 85 -5.80 -8.34 8.16
CA TYR A 85 -5.47 -9.48 7.34
C TYR A 85 -6.62 -9.78 6.39
N ASN A 86 -6.29 -10.46 5.29
CA ASN A 86 -7.22 -10.77 4.23
C ASN A 86 -7.18 -12.25 3.92
N VAL A 87 -8.33 -12.85 3.61
CA VAL A 87 -8.43 -14.22 3.13
C VAL A 87 -9.10 -14.19 1.74
N PRO A 88 -8.32 -14.03 0.65
CA PRO A 88 -8.85 -14.13 -0.70
C PRO A 88 -9.10 -15.59 -1.07
N ILE A 89 -10.28 -15.87 -1.61
CA ILE A 89 -10.71 -17.20 -2.03
C ILE A 89 -11.14 -17.12 -3.49
N LEU A 90 -10.29 -17.65 -4.37
CA LEU A 90 -10.65 -17.83 -5.77
C LEU A 90 -11.52 -19.09 -5.90
N ILE A 91 -12.79 -18.87 -6.24
CA ILE A 91 -13.76 -19.91 -6.51
C ILE A 91 -13.70 -20.23 -7.99
N ASP A 92 -13.53 -21.51 -8.31
CA ASP A 92 -13.44 -22.03 -9.67
C ASP A 92 -14.45 -23.16 -9.83
N LEU A 93 -15.58 -22.85 -10.46
CA LEU A 93 -16.71 -23.75 -10.70
C LEU A 93 -16.72 -24.29 -12.15
N LYS A 94 -15.55 -24.39 -12.79
CA LYS A 94 -15.46 -24.96 -14.15
C LYS A 94 -15.66 -26.48 -14.14
N ASP A 95 -15.09 -27.17 -13.15
CA ASP A 95 -15.14 -28.64 -13.02
C ASP A 95 -16.11 -29.14 -11.92
N SER A 96 -16.66 -28.23 -11.12
CA SER A 96 -17.61 -28.51 -10.04
C SER A 96 -18.70 -27.44 -10.01
N ASN A 97 -19.96 -27.83 -9.79
CA ASN A 97 -21.07 -26.88 -9.70
C ASN A 97 -21.24 -26.26 -8.30
N THR A 98 -20.47 -26.73 -7.31
CA THR A 98 -20.56 -26.29 -5.92
C THR A 98 -19.19 -26.13 -5.27
N PHE A 99 -19.06 -25.17 -4.37
CA PHE A 99 -17.87 -24.93 -3.55
C PHE A 99 -18.28 -24.57 -2.12
N THR A 100 -17.52 -25.02 -1.12
CA THR A 100 -17.68 -24.60 0.27
C THR A 100 -16.31 -24.49 0.93
N LYS A 101 -16.08 -23.42 1.69
CA LYS A 101 -14.89 -23.23 2.50
C LYS A 101 -15.21 -22.48 3.78
N ASP A 102 -14.65 -22.97 4.87
CA ASP A 102 -14.72 -22.34 6.18
C ASP A 102 -13.50 -21.44 6.41
N VAL A 103 -13.76 -20.22 6.86
CA VAL A 103 -12.75 -19.20 7.17
C VAL A 103 -12.80 -18.90 8.66
N PRO A 104 -11.84 -19.41 9.47
CA PRO A 104 -11.76 -19.03 10.87
C PRO A 104 -11.40 -17.55 11.00
N ILE A 105 -12.01 -16.87 11.97
CA ILE A 105 -11.71 -15.49 12.32
C ILE A 105 -11.06 -15.48 13.69
N THR A 106 -9.81 -15.02 13.73
CA THR A 106 -9.05 -14.89 14.99
C THR A 106 -8.58 -13.45 15.16
N LEU A 107 -8.45 -13.03 16.41
CA LEU A 107 -7.97 -11.71 16.82
C LEU A 107 -6.95 -11.91 17.96
N PRO A 108 -5.91 -11.06 18.04
CA PRO A 108 -4.98 -11.10 19.17
C PRO A 108 -5.65 -10.62 20.46
N ALA A 109 -5.08 -10.98 21.61
CA ALA A 109 -5.61 -10.56 22.93
C ALA A 109 -5.49 -9.04 23.18
N SER A 110 -4.61 -8.36 22.45
CA SER A 110 -4.32 -6.92 22.56
C SER A 110 -5.22 -6.02 21.69
N VAL A 111 -6.31 -6.56 21.14
CA VAL A 111 -7.25 -5.78 20.31
C VAL A 111 -7.95 -4.70 21.13
N VAL A 112 -8.02 -3.49 20.56
CA VAL A 112 -8.82 -2.38 21.07
C VAL A 112 -10.29 -2.68 20.87
N ALA A 113 -11.04 -2.77 21.96
CA ALA A 113 -12.45 -3.14 21.93
C ALA A 113 -13.28 -2.15 21.08
N GLY A 114 -14.02 -2.69 20.12
CA GLY A 114 -14.90 -1.91 19.24
C GLY A 114 -14.23 -1.37 17.98
N SER A 115 -12.90 -1.53 17.85
CA SER A 115 -12.18 -1.21 16.60
C SER A 115 -12.37 -2.26 15.50
N GLN A 116 -12.69 -3.48 15.90
CA GLN A 116 -12.71 -4.62 15.00
C GLN A 116 -13.95 -4.66 14.11
N HIS A 117 -13.77 -4.95 12.83
CA HIS A 117 -14.85 -5.19 11.88
C HIS A 117 -14.43 -6.18 10.79
N VAL A 118 -15.40 -6.89 10.22
CA VAL A 118 -15.19 -7.86 9.14
C VAL A 118 -15.94 -7.39 7.91
N LYS A 119 -15.20 -7.22 6.81
CA LYS A 119 -15.74 -6.87 5.50
C LYS A 119 -15.58 -8.04 4.55
N ILE A 120 -16.68 -8.42 3.91
CA ILE A 120 -16.67 -9.43 2.86
C ILE A 120 -16.89 -8.73 1.53
N THR A 121 -16.04 -9.03 0.55
CA THR A 121 -16.17 -8.51 -0.82
C THR A 121 -16.25 -9.65 -1.80
N ALA A 122 -17.01 -9.47 -2.88
CA ALA A 122 -17.19 -10.47 -3.92
C ALA A 122 -17.16 -9.81 -5.31
N ILE A 123 -16.49 -10.45 -6.27
CA ILE A 123 -16.32 -9.95 -7.63
C ILE A 123 -16.13 -11.09 -8.63
N GLY A 124 -16.59 -10.91 -9.88
CA GLY A 124 -16.50 -11.92 -10.94
C GLY A 124 -15.19 -11.88 -11.73
N ASP A 125 -14.44 -10.80 -11.59
CA ASP A 125 -13.23 -10.54 -12.35
C ASP A 125 -11.99 -10.55 -11.44
N LEU A 126 -10.95 -11.27 -11.85
CA LEU A 126 -9.72 -11.39 -11.05
C LEU A 126 -8.93 -10.08 -10.98
N MET A 127 -9.04 -9.22 -11.99
CA MET A 127 -8.45 -7.87 -11.99
C MET A 127 -9.41 -6.84 -11.41
N GLY A 128 -10.68 -7.19 -11.23
CA GLY A 128 -11.74 -6.36 -10.67
C GLY A 128 -11.40 -5.64 -9.35
N PRO A 129 -10.80 -6.28 -8.33
CA PRO A 129 -10.42 -5.58 -7.09
C PRO A 129 -9.46 -4.42 -7.34
N THR A 130 -8.52 -4.59 -8.26
CA THR A 130 -7.56 -3.56 -8.68
C THR A 130 -8.27 -2.42 -9.41
N VAL A 131 -9.24 -2.73 -10.29
CA VAL A 131 -10.04 -1.73 -11.02
C VAL A 131 -10.92 -0.88 -10.10
N ASN A 132 -11.53 -1.47 -9.07
CA ASN A 132 -12.43 -0.73 -8.17
C ASN A 132 -11.68 0.13 -7.16
N ASN A 133 -10.49 -0.31 -6.76
CA ASN A 133 -9.62 0.46 -5.88
C ASN A 133 -8.52 1.16 -6.67
N LEU A 134 -8.71 1.39 -7.98
CA LEU A 134 -7.71 2.04 -8.82
C LEU A 134 -7.27 3.34 -8.12
N ASP A 135 -8.16 4.23 -7.70
CA ASP A 135 -7.78 5.46 -6.97
C ASP A 135 -6.94 5.29 -5.70
N LYS A 136 -7.09 4.16 -4.99
CA LYS A 136 -6.37 3.88 -3.73
C LYS A 136 -5.06 3.14 -3.95
N LEU A 137 -4.99 2.28 -4.96
CA LEU A 137 -3.75 1.76 -5.53
C LEU A 137 -2.96 2.86 -6.26
N LEU A 138 -3.66 3.88 -6.76
CA LEU A 138 -3.19 5.01 -7.55
C LEU A 138 -3.25 6.33 -6.78
N SER A 139 -2.78 6.38 -5.53
CA SER A 139 -2.58 7.68 -4.89
C SER A 139 -1.81 8.59 -5.85
N MET A 140 -2.26 9.85 -6.02
CA MET A 140 -1.65 10.77 -6.98
C MET A 140 -0.14 10.76 -6.76
N PRO A 141 0.67 10.66 -7.84
CA PRO A 141 2.12 10.59 -7.72
C PRO A 141 2.67 11.95 -7.24
N ASN A 142 2.62 12.17 -5.93
CA ASN A 142 3.20 13.33 -5.23
C ASN A 142 4.70 13.08 -4.94
N GLY A 143 5.32 12.31 -5.82
CA GLY A 143 6.58 11.63 -5.58
C GLY A 143 7.68 11.92 -6.59
N CYS A 144 8.80 11.22 -6.42
CA CYS A 144 9.92 11.13 -7.36
C CYS A 144 9.58 10.24 -8.57
N GLY A 145 10.48 10.10 -9.54
CA GLY A 145 10.23 9.31 -10.76
C GLY A 145 9.83 7.86 -10.48
N GLU A 146 10.49 7.20 -9.54
CA GLU A 146 10.11 5.86 -9.09
C GLU A 146 8.65 5.79 -8.62
N GLN A 147 8.22 6.72 -7.75
CA GLN A 147 6.85 6.76 -7.22
C GLN A 147 5.81 7.07 -8.30
N THR A 148 6.19 7.88 -9.30
CA THR A 148 5.33 8.18 -10.45
C THR A 148 5.03 6.94 -11.27
N MET A 149 6.04 6.10 -11.48
CA MET A 149 5.87 4.83 -12.19
C MET A 149 4.99 3.81 -11.45
N LEU A 150 4.76 3.98 -10.14
CA LEU A 150 3.90 3.10 -9.35
C LEU A 150 2.42 3.32 -9.60
N GLY A 151 2.05 4.56 -9.92
CA GLY A 151 0.72 4.85 -10.44
C GLY A 151 0.62 4.46 -11.92
N PHE A 152 1.64 4.80 -12.72
CA PHE A 152 1.56 4.67 -14.17
C PHE A 152 1.54 3.22 -14.68
N ALA A 153 2.42 2.33 -14.19
CA ALA A 153 2.54 0.99 -14.76
C ALA A 153 1.29 0.10 -14.52
N PRO A 154 0.70 0.04 -13.31
CA PRO A 154 -0.55 -0.67 -13.08
C PRO A 154 -1.70 -0.19 -13.98
N ASP A 155 -1.81 1.12 -14.22
CA ASP A 155 -2.83 1.68 -15.10
C ASP A 155 -2.74 1.12 -16.52
N VAL A 156 -1.51 1.02 -17.05
CA VAL A 156 -1.28 0.45 -18.37
C VAL A 156 -1.67 -1.03 -18.40
N PHE A 157 -1.26 -1.83 -17.42
CA PHE A 157 -1.56 -3.27 -17.39
C PHE A 157 -3.06 -3.56 -17.24
N VAL A 158 -3.73 -2.83 -16.35
CA VAL A 158 -5.18 -2.94 -16.14
C VAL A 158 -5.94 -2.51 -17.39
N THR A 159 -5.55 -1.40 -18.03
CA THR A 159 -6.20 -0.94 -19.26
C THR A 159 -5.98 -1.91 -20.42
N ASN A 160 -4.77 -2.46 -20.56
CA ASN A 160 -4.45 -3.51 -21.53
C ASN A 160 -5.30 -4.77 -21.31
N TYR A 161 -5.49 -5.20 -20.06
CA TYR A 161 -6.39 -6.30 -19.70
C TYR A 161 -7.83 -6.02 -20.12
N LEU A 162 -8.41 -4.93 -19.63
CA LEU A 162 -9.81 -4.58 -19.89
C LEU A 162 -10.10 -4.37 -21.38
N SER A 163 -9.13 -3.83 -22.11
CA SER A 163 -9.23 -3.68 -23.56
C SER A 163 -9.21 -5.03 -24.27
N ALA A 164 -8.37 -5.97 -23.83
CA ALA A 164 -8.26 -7.30 -24.41
C ALA A 164 -9.48 -8.19 -24.10
N THR A 165 -10.07 -8.05 -22.91
CA THR A 165 -11.28 -8.77 -22.50
C THR A 165 -12.59 -8.10 -22.93
N GLN A 166 -12.52 -6.92 -23.57
CA GLN A 166 -13.67 -6.12 -24.01
C GLN A 166 -14.56 -5.63 -22.85
N GLN A 167 -13.98 -5.42 -21.67
CA GLN A 167 -14.67 -4.92 -20.48
C GLN A 167 -14.39 -3.44 -20.17
N LEU A 168 -13.59 -2.76 -21.00
CA LEU A 168 -13.22 -1.36 -20.79
C LEU A 168 -14.40 -0.41 -21.07
N SER A 169 -15.03 0.09 -20.01
CA SER A 169 -16.10 1.11 -20.12
C SER A 169 -15.53 2.48 -20.49
N SER A 170 -16.38 3.37 -21.02
CA SER A 170 -15.97 4.75 -21.34
C SER A 170 -15.49 5.51 -20.11
N GLU A 171 -16.16 5.36 -18.97
CA GLU A 171 -15.78 6.06 -17.73
C GLU A 171 -14.42 5.58 -17.21
N ILE A 172 -14.17 4.26 -17.22
CA ILE A 172 -12.89 3.69 -16.79
C ILE A 172 -11.79 4.12 -17.76
N LYS A 173 -12.07 4.12 -19.07
CA LYS A 173 -11.11 4.53 -20.11
C LYS A 173 -10.69 5.98 -19.97
N GLU A 174 -11.64 6.90 -19.84
CA GLU A 174 -11.34 8.34 -19.70
C GLU A 174 -10.50 8.61 -18.44
N LYS A 175 -10.84 7.93 -17.34
CA LYS A 175 -10.09 8.03 -16.09
C LYS A 175 -8.67 7.49 -16.21
N ALA A 176 -8.51 6.28 -16.76
CA ALA A 176 -7.21 5.66 -16.97
C ALA A 176 -6.32 6.48 -17.92
N ILE A 177 -6.88 7.02 -19.01
CA ILE A 177 -6.17 7.94 -19.92
C ILE A 177 -5.72 9.18 -19.16
N GLY A 178 -6.60 9.81 -18.37
CA GLY A 178 -6.25 11.00 -17.60
C GLY A 178 -5.13 10.76 -16.57
N PHE A 179 -5.07 9.58 -15.96
CA PHE A 179 -3.97 9.21 -15.06
C PHE A 179 -2.69 8.88 -15.82
N MET A 180 -2.76 8.13 -16.92
CA MET A 180 -1.61 7.84 -17.78
C MET A 180 -0.99 9.13 -18.34
N GLU A 181 -1.78 10.08 -18.84
CA GLU A 181 -1.26 11.35 -19.36
C GLU A 181 -0.56 12.19 -18.29
N LYS A 182 -1.15 12.28 -17.09
CA LYS A 182 -0.53 12.98 -15.94
C LYS A 182 0.76 12.29 -15.50
N GLY A 183 0.74 10.96 -15.39
CA GLY A 183 1.91 10.16 -15.04
C GLY A 183 3.02 10.31 -16.07
N TYR A 184 2.70 10.27 -17.36
CA TYR A 184 3.65 10.50 -18.44
C TYR A 184 4.28 11.90 -18.36
N GLN A 185 3.46 12.96 -18.27
CA GLN A 185 3.97 14.33 -18.16
C GLN A 185 4.85 14.53 -16.94
N ARG A 186 4.46 13.95 -15.80
CA ARG A 186 5.23 14.02 -14.57
C ARG A 186 6.55 13.28 -14.70
N GLU A 187 6.55 12.07 -15.25
CA GLU A 187 7.74 11.25 -15.39
C GLU A 187 8.78 11.88 -16.32
N LEU A 188 8.33 12.58 -17.36
CA LEU A 188 9.22 13.38 -18.23
C LEU A 188 10.01 14.45 -17.48
N THR A 189 9.51 14.96 -16.35
CA THR A 189 10.25 15.93 -15.52
C THR A 189 11.48 15.33 -14.84
N PHE A 190 11.57 13.99 -14.79
CA PHE A 190 12.69 13.25 -14.23
C PHE A 190 13.64 12.68 -15.28
N GLN A 191 13.45 13.03 -16.56
CA GLN A 191 14.39 12.70 -17.62
C GLN A 191 15.60 13.64 -17.60
N HIS A 192 16.79 13.06 -17.65
CA HIS A 192 18.06 13.75 -17.81
C HIS A 192 18.27 14.21 -19.25
N ARG A 193 19.17 15.18 -19.44
CA ARG A 193 19.57 15.65 -20.77
C ARG A 193 20.18 14.57 -21.64
N ASP A 194 20.83 13.57 -21.04
CA ASP A 194 21.40 12.42 -21.74
C ASP A 194 20.38 11.34 -22.12
N GLY A 195 19.11 11.53 -21.76
CA GLY A 195 17.98 10.65 -22.07
C GLY A 195 17.62 9.65 -20.97
N SER A 196 18.46 9.50 -19.94
CA SER A 196 18.21 8.59 -18.82
C SER A 196 17.16 9.15 -17.84
N PHE A 197 16.62 8.30 -16.97
CA PHE A 197 15.68 8.70 -15.91
C PHE A 197 16.29 8.46 -14.52
N SER A 198 15.98 9.31 -13.56
CA SER A 198 16.29 9.10 -12.14
C SER A 198 15.13 9.54 -11.24
N ALA A 199 15.27 9.41 -9.93
CA ALA A 199 14.25 9.86 -8.99
C ALA A 199 13.93 11.35 -9.10
N PHE A 200 14.97 12.18 -9.24
CA PHE A 200 14.85 13.63 -9.18
C PHE A 200 15.39 14.33 -10.44
N GLY A 201 15.49 13.60 -11.56
CA GLY A 201 16.01 14.11 -12.83
C GLY A 201 17.41 14.69 -12.70
N ASP A 202 17.67 15.81 -13.39
CA ASP A 202 18.96 16.53 -13.42
C ASP A 202 19.48 16.97 -12.01
N SER A 203 18.67 16.82 -10.94
CA SER A 203 19.13 17.02 -9.55
C SER A 203 20.01 15.87 -9.05
N ASP A 204 19.85 14.67 -9.61
CA ASP A 204 20.71 13.52 -9.34
C ASP A 204 21.98 13.57 -10.21
N LYS A 205 23.07 13.00 -9.71
CA LYS A 205 24.35 12.99 -10.43
C LYS A 205 24.35 12.15 -11.70
N SER A 206 23.47 11.15 -11.79
CA SER A 206 23.37 10.20 -12.90
C SER A 206 21.98 9.57 -12.93
N GLY A 207 21.48 9.27 -14.13
CA GLY A 207 20.32 8.41 -14.33
C GLY A 207 20.54 6.97 -13.86
N SER A 208 19.45 6.30 -13.50
CA SER A 208 19.43 4.88 -13.16
C SER A 208 19.14 4.01 -14.38
N MET A 209 19.93 2.95 -14.55
CA MET A 209 19.71 1.92 -15.56
C MET A 209 18.37 1.21 -15.37
N TRP A 210 18.09 0.79 -14.14
CA TRP A 210 16.86 0.08 -13.81
C TRP A 210 15.61 0.96 -14.04
N LEU A 211 15.60 2.19 -13.52
CA LEU A 211 14.44 3.09 -13.68
C LEU A 211 14.24 3.45 -15.15
N THR A 212 15.31 3.76 -15.87
CA THR A 212 15.24 4.04 -17.32
C THR A 212 14.63 2.86 -18.07
N ALA A 213 15.05 1.62 -17.77
CA ALA A 213 14.47 0.43 -18.39
C ALA A 213 12.99 0.25 -18.03
N PHE A 214 12.59 0.53 -16.78
CA PHE A 214 11.20 0.41 -16.33
C PHE A 214 10.28 1.44 -16.99
N VAL A 215 10.74 2.69 -17.10
CA VAL A 215 10.05 3.78 -17.80
C VAL A 215 9.87 3.43 -19.27
N VAL A 216 10.95 3.07 -19.97
CA VAL A 216 10.91 2.71 -21.41
C VAL A 216 9.95 1.56 -21.68
N LYS A 217 9.98 0.52 -20.84
CA LYS A 217 9.06 -0.61 -20.93
C LYS A 217 7.60 -0.18 -20.79
N SER A 218 7.31 0.58 -19.74
CA SER A 218 5.93 0.97 -19.41
C SER A 218 5.35 1.99 -20.39
N PHE A 219 6.14 2.97 -20.80
CA PHE A 219 5.75 3.96 -21.81
C PHE A 219 5.47 3.29 -23.16
N HIS A 220 6.27 2.30 -23.55
CA HIS A 220 6.02 1.55 -24.77
C HIS A 220 4.67 0.85 -24.74
N GLN A 221 4.36 0.14 -23.64
CA GLN A 221 3.07 -0.53 -23.47
C GLN A 221 1.89 0.46 -23.43
N ALA A 222 2.11 1.71 -23.04
CA ALA A 222 1.09 2.76 -22.99
C ALA A 222 0.75 3.36 -24.38
N LYS A 223 1.58 3.14 -25.42
CA LYS A 223 1.38 3.67 -26.78
C LYS A 223 0.04 3.28 -27.41
N SER A 224 -0.56 2.18 -26.96
CA SER A 224 -1.87 1.72 -27.42
C SER A 224 -3.02 2.59 -26.91
N HIS A 225 -2.81 3.38 -25.85
CA HIS A 225 -3.85 4.16 -25.17
C HIS A 225 -3.61 5.66 -25.20
N ILE A 226 -2.37 6.11 -25.07
CA ILE A 226 -1.99 7.52 -25.03
C ILE A 226 -0.86 7.84 -26.01
N PHE A 227 -0.69 9.13 -26.34
CA PHE A 227 0.44 9.57 -27.14
C PHE A 227 1.73 9.53 -26.31
N ILE A 228 2.74 8.86 -26.84
CA ILE A 228 4.09 8.80 -26.28
C ILE A 228 5.07 9.19 -27.39
N ASP A 229 5.93 10.14 -27.09
CA ASP A 229 6.98 10.58 -28.00
C ASP A 229 8.06 9.50 -28.18
N GLU A 230 8.20 8.98 -29.40
CA GLU A 230 9.20 7.96 -29.74
C GLU A 230 10.64 8.48 -29.61
N GLU A 231 10.88 9.78 -29.78
CA GLU A 231 12.22 10.36 -29.60
C GLU A 231 12.67 10.26 -28.14
N THR A 232 11.74 10.43 -27.20
CA THR A 232 12.01 10.26 -25.77
C THR A 232 12.44 8.83 -25.45
N LEU A 233 11.74 7.83 -26.00
CA LEU A 233 12.10 6.41 -25.85
C LEU A 233 13.45 6.10 -26.50
N GLN A 234 13.67 6.63 -27.71
CA GLN A 234 14.91 6.41 -28.43
C GLN A 234 16.12 6.94 -27.66
N ARG A 235 16.06 8.15 -27.10
CA ARG A 235 17.17 8.72 -26.30
C ARG A 235 17.49 7.85 -25.09
N ALA A 236 16.48 7.38 -24.37
CA ALA A 236 16.64 6.49 -23.23
C ALA A 236 17.26 5.13 -23.62
N ILE A 237 16.81 4.54 -24.73
CA ILE A 237 17.34 3.27 -25.25
C ILE A 237 18.79 3.42 -25.71
N ASP A 238 19.10 4.49 -26.45
CA ASP A 238 20.46 4.77 -26.92
C ASP A 238 21.41 4.97 -25.73
N TRP A 239 20.95 5.64 -24.67
CA TRP A 239 21.70 5.77 -23.43
C TRP A 239 21.97 4.40 -22.77
N MET A 240 20.94 3.54 -22.60
CA MET A 240 21.11 2.21 -22.01
C MET A 240 22.12 1.38 -22.80
N ILE A 241 21.98 1.32 -24.13
CA ILE A 241 22.87 0.55 -25.02
C ILE A 241 24.31 1.08 -24.94
N SER A 242 24.51 2.41 -24.87
CA SER A 242 25.84 3.02 -24.79
C SER A 242 26.62 2.64 -23.53
N ARG A 243 25.91 2.22 -22.47
CA ARG A 243 26.48 1.81 -21.17
C ARG A 243 26.65 0.30 -21.03
N GLN A 244 26.28 -0.49 -22.04
CA GLN A 244 26.45 -1.94 -22.01
C GLN A 244 27.95 -2.32 -21.94
N ASN A 245 28.31 -3.19 -20.99
CA ASN A 245 29.68 -3.68 -20.86
C ASN A 245 30.07 -4.60 -22.03
N ALA A 246 31.38 -4.75 -22.26
CA ALA A 246 31.90 -5.63 -23.31
C ALA A 246 31.49 -7.11 -23.15
N ASN A 247 31.27 -7.56 -21.92
CA ASN A 247 30.79 -8.91 -21.64
C ASN A 247 29.28 -9.10 -21.88
N GLY A 248 28.54 -8.03 -22.17
CA GLY A 248 27.09 -8.02 -22.42
C GLY A 248 26.21 -7.60 -21.24
N SER A 249 26.77 -7.43 -20.04
CA SER A 249 26.00 -7.00 -18.86
C SER A 249 25.70 -5.51 -18.87
N PHE A 250 24.63 -5.11 -18.17
CA PHE A 250 24.30 -3.70 -17.93
C PHE A 250 24.67 -3.30 -16.50
N PRO A 251 25.44 -2.21 -16.30
CA PRO A 251 25.75 -1.68 -14.98
C PRO A 251 24.63 -0.74 -14.47
N GLU A 252 24.61 -0.48 -13.17
CA GLU A 252 23.74 0.55 -12.55
C GLU A 252 24.60 1.76 -12.16
N PRO A 253 24.68 2.81 -13.00
CA PRO A 253 25.51 4.00 -12.74
C PRO A 253 24.82 5.00 -11.81
N GLY A 254 23.49 4.97 -11.76
CA GLY A 254 22.68 5.84 -10.94
C GLY A 254 22.41 5.23 -9.57
N ARG A 255 21.72 6.02 -8.76
CA ARG A 255 21.11 5.51 -7.53
C ARG A 255 19.62 5.42 -7.77
N VAL A 256 19.06 4.22 -7.63
CA VAL A 256 17.62 4.08 -7.42
C VAL A 256 17.37 4.41 -5.96
N ILE A 257 16.54 5.42 -5.71
CA ILE A 257 16.21 5.82 -4.33
C ILE A 257 15.35 4.73 -3.69
N HIS A 258 14.51 4.13 -4.51
CA HIS A 258 13.76 2.94 -4.17
C HIS A 258 14.54 1.69 -4.61
N LYS A 259 15.70 1.38 -4.00
CA LYS A 259 16.56 0.22 -4.41
C LYS A 259 15.78 -1.09 -4.52
N ASP A 260 14.76 -1.26 -3.71
CA ASP A 260 13.94 -2.46 -3.70
C ASP A 260 12.77 -2.37 -4.71
N MET A 261 12.56 -1.22 -5.38
CA MET A 261 11.89 -1.23 -6.68
C MET A 261 12.67 -2.03 -7.71
N GLN A 262 13.96 -2.21 -7.51
CA GLN A 262 14.69 -3.12 -8.36
C GLN A 262 14.44 -4.59 -7.99
N GLY A 263 13.84 -4.92 -6.84
CA GLY A 263 13.81 -6.29 -6.32
C GLY A 263 15.22 -6.91 -6.31
N GLY A 264 15.36 -8.18 -6.67
CA GLY A 264 16.67 -8.76 -7.00
C GLY A 264 17.16 -8.44 -8.43
N SER A 265 16.43 -7.62 -9.20
CA SER A 265 16.81 -7.11 -10.52
C SER A 265 17.62 -5.80 -10.47
N GLY A 266 18.04 -5.34 -9.29
CA GLY A 266 18.83 -4.11 -9.15
C GLY A 266 20.30 -4.21 -9.42
N SER A 267 20.82 -5.43 -9.55
CA SER A 267 22.23 -5.64 -9.84
C SER A 267 22.47 -6.94 -10.59
N GLY A 268 23.69 -7.06 -11.14
CA GLY A 268 24.19 -8.30 -11.72
C GLY A 268 23.30 -8.87 -12.84
N PRO A 269 23.11 -10.20 -12.87
CA PRO A 269 22.31 -10.88 -13.90
C PRO A 269 20.83 -10.46 -13.91
N GLY A 270 20.23 -10.17 -12.76
CA GLY A 270 18.84 -9.72 -12.66
C GLY A 270 18.61 -8.38 -13.37
N LEU A 271 19.50 -7.40 -13.16
CA LEU A 271 19.43 -6.11 -13.87
C LEU A 271 19.59 -6.28 -15.37
N THR A 272 20.56 -7.09 -15.80
CA THR A 272 20.76 -7.35 -17.22
C THR A 272 19.53 -7.99 -17.86
N ALA A 273 18.87 -8.92 -17.15
CA ALA A 273 17.62 -9.53 -17.60
C ALA A 273 16.48 -8.52 -17.71
N PHE A 274 16.33 -7.64 -16.71
CA PHE A 274 15.28 -6.61 -16.72
C PHE A 274 15.46 -5.59 -17.85
N VAL A 275 16.68 -5.09 -18.05
CA VAL A 275 17.01 -4.20 -19.19
C VAL A 275 16.75 -4.90 -20.51
N LEU A 276 17.14 -6.16 -20.65
CA LEU A 276 16.89 -6.94 -21.86
C LEU A 276 15.39 -7.13 -22.13
N ILE A 277 14.56 -7.39 -21.11
CA ILE A 277 13.10 -7.46 -21.26
C ILE A 277 12.57 -6.15 -21.84
N SER A 278 12.97 -5.00 -21.27
CA SER A 278 12.57 -3.67 -21.75
C SER A 278 12.97 -3.43 -23.22
N LEU A 279 14.21 -3.79 -23.59
CA LEU A 279 14.70 -3.68 -24.96
C LEU A 279 13.92 -4.58 -25.94
N LEU A 280 13.60 -5.82 -25.53
CA LEU A 280 12.85 -6.77 -26.37
C LEU A 280 11.41 -6.35 -26.61
N GLU A 281 10.76 -5.73 -25.61
CA GLU A 281 9.40 -5.19 -25.74
C GLU A 281 9.36 -3.98 -26.71
N ASN A 282 10.46 -3.23 -26.83
CA ASN A 282 10.60 -2.04 -27.69
C ASN A 282 11.15 -2.32 -29.11
N ASN A 283 11.14 -3.57 -29.58
CA ASN A 283 11.79 -3.96 -30.83
C ASN A 283 11.12 -3.44 -32.12
N ASP A 284 9.91 -2.88 -32.00
CA ASP A 284 9.08 -2.31 -33.06
C ASP A 284 9.37 -0.83 -33.35
N LEU A 285 10.23 -0.18 -32.55
CA LEU A 285 10.63 1.22 -32.76
C LEU A 285 11.40 1.40 -34.08
N LYS A 286 11.05 2.47 -34.81
CA LYS A 286 11.59 2.79 -36.14
C LYS A 286 12.94 3.53 -36.05
N GLY A 287 13.48 3.98 -37.19
CA GLY A 287 14.69 4.83 -37.20
C GLY A 287 16.02 4.11 -36.90
N GLY A 288 16.11 2.80 -37.17
CA GLY A 288 17.32 2.02 -36.93
C GLY A 288 17.58 1.65 -35.46
N VAL A 289 16.69 2.05 -34.55
CA VAL A 289 16.72 1.67 -33.12
C VAL A 289 16.61 0.16 -32.97
N ALA A 290 15.71 -0.50 -33.71
CA ALA A 290 15.54 -1.95 -33.69
C ALA A 290 16.84 -2.73 -33.97
N GLN A 291 17.68 -2.26 -34.90
CA GLN A 291 18.97 -2.90 -35.20
C GLN A 291 19.96 -2.78 -34.01
N ARG A 292 19.99 -1.60 -33.37
CA ARG A 292 20.82 -1.37 -32.17
C ARG A 292 20.35 -2.24 -31.00
N ILE A 293 19.04 -2.30 -30.78
CA ILE A 293 18.39 -3.19 -29.82
C ILE A 293 18.80 -4.64 -30.08
N GLN A 294 18.73 -5.11 -31.33
CA GLN A 294 19.06 -6.49 -31.67
C GLN A 294 20.52 -6.84 -31.33
N ILE A 295 21.46 -5.95 -31.65
CA ILE A 295 22.89 -6.14 -31.35
C ILE A 295 23.12 -6.18 -29.83
N ALA A 296 22.56 -5.22 -29.09
CA ALA A 296 22.67 -5.17 -27.63
C ALA A 296 22.03 -6.41 -26.98
N SER A 297 20.88 -6.83 -27.50
CA SER A 297 20.13 -8.00 -27.02
C SER A 297 20.94 -9.28 -27.20
N HIS A 298 21.59 -9.49 -28.34
CA HIS A 298 22.43 -10.67 -28.56
C HIS A 298 23.58 -10.77 -27.54
N LYS A 299 24.22 -9.64 -27.21
CA LYS A 299 25.28 -9.60 -26.19
C LYS A 299 24.75 -9.91 -24.79
N ALA A 300 23.59 -9.33 -24.44
CA ALA A 300 22.95 -9.56 -23.14
C ALA A 300 22.50 -11.02 -22.98
N VAL A 301 21.88 -11.61 -24.00
CA VAL A 301 21.53 -13.04 -24.02
C VAL A 301 22.79 -13.89 -23.82
N SER A 302 23.87 -13.62 -24.55
CA SER A 302 25.14 -14.36 -24.42
C SER A 302 25.75 -14.25 -23.01
N TYR A 303 25.55 -13.13 -22.31
CA TYR A 303 25.92 -12.99 -20.91
C TYR A 303 25.04 -13.86 -20.01
N LEU A 304 23.73 -13.73 -20.10
CA LEU A 304 22.77 -14.48 -19.27
C LEU A 304 22.89 -16.00 -19.47
N GLU A 305 23.10 -16.47 -20.69
CA GLU A 305 23.30 -17.90 -20.99
C GLU A 305 24.55 -18.49 -20.31
N ARG A 306 25.60 -17.69 -20.10
CA ARG A 306 26.80 -18.14 -19.38
C ARG A 306 26.60 -18.14 -17.87
N GLU A 307 25.93 -17.11 -17.37
CA GLU A 307 25.72 -16.93 -15.93
C GLU A 307 24.62 -17.84 -15.38
N VAL A 308 23.61 -18.21 -16.19
CA VAL A 308 22.45 -18.98 -15.72
C VAL A 308 22.88 -20.30 -15.09
N ALA A 309 23.93 -20.94 -15.58
CA ALA A 309 24.47 -22.18 -15.03
C ALA A 309 24.95 -22.04 -13.57
N MET A 310 25.34 -20.83 -13.15
CA MET A 310 25.98 -20.56 -11.86
C MET A 310 25.06 -19.92 -10.81
N PHE A 311 23.79 -19.61 -11.12
CA PHE A 311 22.91 -19.01 -10.11
C PHE A 311 22.59 -19.99 -8.98
N ALA A 312 22.84 -19.53 -7.75
CA ALA A 312 22.36 -20.15 -6.52
C ALA A 312 21.03 -19.55 -6.02
N ASP A 313 20.62 -18.39 -6.55
CA ASP A 313 19.43 -17.66 -6.14
C ASP A 313 18.24 -17.93 -7.09
N ASN A 314 17.13 -18.41 -6.53
CA ASN A 314 15.89 -18.69 -7.25
C ASN A 314 15.23 -17.43 -7.80
N TYR A 315 15.43 -16.27 -7.15
CA TYR A 315 14.89 -15.02 -7.67
C TYR A 315 15.52 -14.66 -9.03
N ALA A 316 16.85 -14.63 -9.10
CA ALA A 316 17.57 -14.29 -10.32
C ALA A 316 17.25 -15.28 -11.44
N LEU A 317 17.08 -16.56 -11.08
CA LEU A 317 16.68 -17.59 -12.02
C LEU A 317 15.26 -17.37 -12.59
N ALA A 318 14.30 -16.88 -11.80
CA ALA A 318 12.94 -16.62 -12.28
C ALA A 318 12.89 -15.51 -13.34
N ILE A 319 13.46 -14.34 -13.05
CA ILE A 319 13.48 -13.23 -14.02
C ILE A 319 14.30 -13.58 -15.27
N VAL A 320 15.44 -14.27 -15.12
CA VAL A 320 16.27 -14.69 -16.26
C VAL A 320 15.54 -15.75 -17.09
N SER A 321 14.79 -16.67 -16.48
CA SER A 321 14.01 -17.67 -17.23
C SER A 321 12.96 -16.99 -18.12
N TYR A 322 12.25 -15.98 -17.59
CA TYR A 322 11.31 -15.18 -18.37
C TYR A 322 12.00 -14.41 -19.49
N CYS A 323 13.10 -13.72 -19.18
CA CYS A 323 13.89 -12.97 -20.15
C CYS A 323 14.39 -13.85 -21.31
N LEU A 324 14.94 -15.04 -21.00
CA LEU A 324 15.42 -16.00 -22.00
C LEU A 324 14.28 -16.57 -22.84
N ALA A 325 13.08 -16.76 -22.26
CA ALA A 325 11.90 -17.20 -22.99
C ALA A 325 11.47 -16.15 -24.03
N LEU A 326 11.38 -14.87 -23.64
CA LEU A 326 11.10 -13.75 -24.54
C LEU A 326 12.16 -13.63 -25.64
N ALA A 327 13.44 -13.80 -25.30
CA ALA A 327 14.55 -13.78 -26.25
C ALA A 327 14.59 -15.01 -27.18
N LYS A 328 13.71 -16.00 -26.97
CA LYS A 328 13.68 -17.28 -27.70
C LYS A 328 15.01 -18.04 -27.63
N SER A 329 15.70 -17.94 -26.49
CA SER A 329 16.94 -18.68 -26.25
C SER A 329 16.67 -20.17 -26.00
N ARG A 330 17.56 -21.02 -26.51
CA ARG A 330 17.55 -22.47 -26.22
C ARG A 330 17.76 -22.80 -24.74
N PHE A 331 18.29 -21.87 -23.94
CA PHE A 331 18.51 -22.05 -22.50
C PHE A 331 17.28 -21.72 -21.66
N ALA A 332 16.20 -21.18 -22.25
CA ALA A 332 14.97 -20.84 -21.54
C ALA A 332 14.34 -22.07 -20.85
N GLY A 333 14.19 -23.18 -21.59
CA GLY A 333 13.65 -24.43 -21.04
C GLY A 333 14.47 -25.00 -19.88
N PRO A 334 15.79 -25.21 -20.05
CA PRO A 334 16.67 -25.66 -18.96
C PRO A 334 16.67 -24.74 -17.74
N ALA A 335 16.67 -23.41 -17.93
CA ALA A 335 16.63 -22.44 -16.83
C ALA A 335 15.33 -22.58 -16.03
N PHE A 336 14.19 -22.63 -16.72
CA PHE A 336 12.88 -22.77 -16.08
C PHE A 336 12.68 -24.14 -15.43
N ALA A 337 13.23 -25.20 -16.02
CA ALA A 337 13.22 -26.54 -15.42
C ALA A 337 13.98 -26.54 -14.08
N ARG A 338 15.11 -25.83 -13.98
CA ARG A 338 15.83 -25.70 -12.72
C ARG A 338 15.03 -24.93 -11.67
N LEU A 339 14.37 -23.84 -12.06
CA LEU A 339 13.44 -23.14 -11.16
C LEU A 339 12.31 -24.07 -10.69
N SER A 340 11.78 -24.88 -11.60
CA SER A 340 10.69 -25.80 -11.33
C SER A 340 11.06 -26.95 -10.38
N ASN A 341 12.35 -27.23 -10.15
CA ASN A 341 12.78 -28.23 -9.17
C ASN A 341 12.52 -27.77 -7.73
N ASP A 342 12.52 -26.46 -7.49
CA ASP A 342 12.30 -25.87 -6.16
C ASP A 342 10.85 -25.38 -5.96
N VAL A 343 9.93 -25.84 -6.82
CA VAL A 343 8.51 -25.48 -6.72
C VAL A 343 7.90 -26.03 -5.45
N ILE A 344 7.17 -25.17 -4.73
CA ILE A 344 6.40 -25.56 -3.55
C ILE A 344 4.96 -25.80 -4.00
N VAL A 345 4.46 -27.01 -3.75
CA VAL A 345 3.08 -27.41 -4.05
C VAL A 345 2.31 -27.59 -2.74
N LYS A 346 1.31 -26.75 -2.49
CA LYS A 346 0.46 -26.81 -1.30
C LYS A 346 -0.98 -26.47 -1.68
N ASP A 347 -1.95 -27.27 -1.23
CA ASP A 347 -3.39 -27.06 -1.50
C ASP A 347 -3.73 -26.91 -3.00
N GLY A 348 -3.01 -27.62 -3.88
CA GLY A 348 -3.18 -27.53 -5.33
C GLY A 348 -2.63 -26.25 -5.97
N MET A 349 -1.92 -25.42 -5.20
CA MET A 349 -1.29 -24.18 -5.63
C MET A 349 0.24 -24.35 -5.74
N LYS A 350 0.84 -23.68 -6.73
CA LYS A 350 2.29 -23.70 -6.99
C LYS A 350 2.90 -22.33 -6.76
N HIS A 351 4.04 -22.30 -6.07
CA HIS A 351 4.77 -21.06 -5.79
C HIS A 351 6.24 -21.32 -5.47
N TRP A 352 7.02 -20.25 -5.35
CA TRP A 352 8.44 -20.29 -5.03
C TRP A 352 8.73 -19.36 -3.86
N HIS A 353 9.65 -19.77 -3.00
CA HIS A 353 10.16 -18.94 -1.90
C HIS A 353 11.66 -18.70 -2.04
N LYS A 354 12.13 -17.51 -1.65
CA LYS A 354 13.54 -17.29 -1.40
C LYS A 354 13.94 -18.04 -0.13
N ALA A 355 15.14 -18.62 -0.10
CA ALA A 355 15.65 -19.29 1.10
C ALA A 355 15.81 -18.27 2.25
N GLN A 356 14.78 -18.10 3.07
CA GLN A 356 14.81 -17.38 4.32
C GLN A 356 14.27 -18.27 5.44
N THR A 357 15.01 -18.27 6.55
CA THR A 357 14.59 -18.87 7.82
C THR A 357 13.46 -18.04 8.40
N GLN A 358 12.21 -18.28 7.99
CA GLN A 358 11.09 -17.93 8.86
C GLN A 358 11.14 -18.89 10.05
N THR A 359 11.70 -18.42 11.15
CA THR A 359 11.42 -19.03 12.44
C THR A 359 10.00 -18.61 12.79
N ASP A 360 9.03 -19.50 12.56
CA ASP A 360 7.75 -19.37 13.23
C ASP A 360 8.03 -19.45 14.74
N SER A 361 8.08 -18.29 15.39
CA SER A 361 8.15 -18.24 16.84
C SER A 361 6.73 -18.41 17.38
N ASP A 362 6.50 -19.48 18.13
CA ASP A 362 5.22 -19.77 18.80
C ASP A 362 4.78 -18.68 19.81
N HIS A 363 5.60 -17.63 20.02
CA HIS A 363 5.39 -16.58 21.01
C HIS A 363 4.50 -15.44 20.50
N TYR A 364 4.38 -15.25 19.18
CA TYR A 364 3.62 -14.13 18.59
C TYR A 364 2.34 -14.60 17.90
N TRP A 365 1.31 -13.75 17.94
CA TRP A 365 0.04 -14.05 17.30
C TRP A 365 0.21 -14.05 15.78
N SER A 366 -0.38 -15.06 15.11
CA SER A 366 -0.40 -15.15 13.66
C SER A 366 -1.83 -15.21 13.14
N PRO A 367 -2.15 -14.46 12.06
CA PRO A 367 -3.46 -14.54 11.44
C PRO A 367 -3.67 -15.91 10.79
N PRO A 368 -4.93 -16.32 10.54
CA PRO A 368 -5.23 -17.58 9.86
C PRO A 368 -4.67 -17.66 8.44
N HIS A 369 -4.48 -16.51 7.81
CA HIS A 369 -3.82 -16.36 6.53
C HIS A 369 -2.77 -15.25 6.63
N ARG A 370 -1.50 -15.62 6.47
CA ARG A 370 -0.38 -14.69 6.38
C ARG A 370 -0.01 -14.51 4.90
N GLN A 371 0.02 -13.26 4.44
CA GLN A 371 0.54 -12.93 3.12
C GLN A 371 2.03 -13.30 3.04
N SER A 372 2.46 -13.93 1.95
CA SER A 372 3.86 -14.25 1.68
C SER A 372 4.71 -12.99 1.51
N ASN A 373 6.02 -13.14 1.63
CA ASN A 373 6.96 -12.04 1.44
C ASN A 373 6.84 -11.47 0.02
N PRO A 374 6.95 -10.15 -0.18
CA PRO A 374 6.87 -9.53 -1.50
C PRO A 374 7.82 -10.13 -2.55
N ILE A 375 9.03 -10.52 -2.15
CA ILE A 375 10.00 -11.16 -3.06
C ILE A 375 9.52 -12.52 -3.61
N ASP A 376 8.75 -13.26 -2.82
CA ASP A 376 8.18 -14.55 -3.22
C ASP A 376 7.03 -14.34 -4.21
N ILE A 377 6.24 -13.29 -3.99
CA ILE A 377 5.16 -12.86 -4.90
C ILE A 377 5.76 -12.44 -6.25
N GLU A 378 6.80 -11.62 -6.25
CA GLU A 378 7.49 -11.18 -7.47
C GLU A 378 8.10 -12.35 -8.25
N MET A 379 8.86 -13.22 -7.56
CA MET A 379 9.47 -14.41 -8.16
C MET A 379 8.44 -15.35 -8.76
N THR A 380 7.36 -15.62 -8.03
CA THR A 380 6.26 -16.47 -8.50
C THR A 380 5.51 -15.82 -9.67
N SER A 381 5.45 -14.49 -9.73
CA SER A 381 4.85 -13.74 -10.85
C SER A 381 5.69 -13.84 -12.14
N TYR A 382 7.02 -13.82 -12.06
CA TYR A 382 7.87 -14.12 -13.22
C TYR A 382 7.67 -15.55 -13.73
N ALA A 383 7.49 -16.53 -12.83
CA ALA A 383 7.18 -17.89 -13.23
C ALA A 383 5.81 -17.97 -13.94
N LEU A 384 4.80 -17.23 -13.49
CA LEU A 384 3.51 -17.13 -14.17
C LEU A 384 3.65 -16.54 -15.58
N LEU A 385 4.49 -15.52 -15.77
CA LEU A 385 4.78 -14.95 -17.10
C LEU A 385 5.43 -15.96 -18.05
N VAL A 386 6.30 -16.85 -17.55
CA VAL A 386 6.86 -17.96 -18.35
C VAL A 386 5.76 -18.93 -18.77
N TYR A 387 4.88 -19.33 -17.84
CA TYR A 387 3.75 -20.20 -18.17
C TYR A 387 2.80 -19.57 -19.19
N ALA A 388 2.51 -18.26 -19.07
CA ALA A 388 1.72 -17.50 -20.03
C ALA A 388 2.37 -17.52 -21.43
N TYR A 389 3.66 -17.19 -21.52
CA TYR A 389 4.41 -17.19 -22.77
C TYR A 389 4.44 -18.56 -23.45
N ASN A 390 4.57 -19.64 -22.66
CA ASN A 390 4.59 -21.01 -23.17
C ASN A 390 3.20 -21.63 -23.41
N ASN A 391 2.10 -20.90 -23.16
CA ASN A 391 0.72 -21.40 -23.24
C ASN A 391 0.46 -22.63 -22.34
N GLN A 392 1.09 -22.67 -21.16
CA GLN A 392 0.95 -23.76 -20.20
C GLN A 392 -0.16 -23.45 -19.16
N PHE A 393 -1.41 -23.64 -19.58
CA PHE A 393 -2.59 -23.20 -18.82
C PHE A 393 -2.79 -23.89 -17.47
N THR A 394 -2.68 -25.22 -17.41
CA THR A 394 -2.99 -25.98 -16.20
C THR A 394 -2.02 -25.64 -15.07
N ASP A 395 -0.72 -25.60 -15.38
CA ASP A 395 0.30 -25.23 -14.41
C ASP A 395 0.20 -23.75 -14.05
N GLY A 396 0.02 -22.86 -15.04
CA GLY A 396 -0.17 -21.43 -14.79
C GLY A 396 -1.39 -21.12 -13.91
N LEU A 397 -2.49 -21.89 -14.01
CA LEU A 397 -3.67 -21.72 -13.18
C LEU A 397 -3.38 -21.95 -11.70
N SER A 398 -2.57 -22.96 -11.37
CA SER A 398 -2.16 -23.24 -9.98
C SER A 398 -1.28 -22.13 -9.38
N VAL A 399 -0.47 -21.47 -10.21
CA VAL A 399 0.34 -20.32 -9.82
C VAL A 399 -0.51 -19.06 -9.68
N MET A 400 -1.42 -18.81 -10.63
CA MET A 400 -2.36 -17.70 -10.58
C MET A 400 -3.28 -17.78 -9.35
N LYS A 401 -3.75 -18.98 -8.99
CA LYS A 401 -4.51 -19.25 -7.75
C LYS A 401 -3.70 -18.82 -6.52
N TRP A 402 -2.42 -19.20 -6.46
CA TRP A 402 -1.55 -18.79 -5.37
C TRP A 402 -1.38 -17.28 -5.29
N ILE A 403 -0.97 -16.62 -6.38
CA ILE A 403 -0.77 -15.16 -6.39
C ILE A 403 -2.07 -14.45 -5.99
N THR A 404 -3.23 -14.88 -6.49
CA THR A 404 -4.52 -14.28 -6.12
C THR A 404 -4.82 -14.38 -4.62
N SER A 405 -4.39 -15.47 -3.96
CA SER A 405 -4.51 -15.63 -2.50
C SER A 405 -3.55 -14.73 -1.69
N GLN A 406 -2.56 -14.12 -2.33
CA GLN A 406 -1.63 -13.18 -1.69
C GLN A 406 -2.09 -11.71 -1.81
N ARG A 407 -3.31 -11.43 -2.28
CA ARG A 407 -3.81 -10.05 -2.43
C ARG A 407 -4.20 -9.43 -1.09
N ASN A 408 -3.87 -8.15 -0.91
CA ASN A 408 -4.38 -7.32 0.18
C ASN A 408 -5.87 -6.94 -0.07
N PRO A 409 -6.59 -6.40 0.94
CA PRO A 409 -8.00 -5.98 0.79
C PRO A 409 -8.22 -4.90 -0.28
N GLN A 410 -7.19 -4.13 -0.62
CA GLN A 410 -7.24 -3.05 -1.59
C GLN A 410 -6.98 -3.54 -3.03
N GLY A 411 -6.62 -4.81 -3.24
CA GLY A 411 -6.38 -5.38 -4.57
C GLY A 411 -4.93 -5.29 -5.06
N GLY A 412 -4.00 -4.80 -4.22
CA GLY A 412 -2.56 -4.86 -4.42
C GLY A 412 -1.91 -5.99 -3.60
N PHE A 413 -0.61 -5.88 -3.38
CA PHE A 413 0.21 -6.88 -2.65
C PHE A 413 0.97 -6.22 -1.49
N GLY A 414 2.02 -6.87 -1.00
CA GLY A 414 2.72 -6.46 0.23
C GLY A 414 3.67 -5.30 0.01
N SER A 415 4.13 -5.07 -1.22
CA SER A 415 4.93 -3.90 -1.58
C SER A 415 4.54 -3.33 -2.95
N THR A 416 5.49 -2.64 -3.56
CA THR A 416 5.31 -1.93 -4.81
C THR A 416 5.64 -2.82 -6.02
N GLN A 417 6.79 -3.49 -6.03
CA GLN A 417 7.24 -4.29 -7.18
C GLN A 417 6.47 -5.58 -7.33
N ASP A 418 6.23 -6.26 -6.22
CA ASP A 418 5.36 -7.43 -6.21
C ASP A 418 3.99 -7.07 -6.79
N THR A 419 3.45 -5.89 -6.46
CA THR A 419 2.21 -5.39 -7.04
C THR A 419 2.33 -5.16 -8.54
N VAL A 420 3.34 -4.43 -9.02
CA VAL A 420 3.53 -4.15 -10.45
C VAL A 420 3.71 -5.44 -11.25
N VAL A 421 4.60 -6.34 -10.82
CA VAL A 421 4.92 -7.59 -11.53
C VAL A 421 3.78 -8.59 -11.41
N ALA A 422 3.12 -8.71 -10.25
CA ALA A 422 1.96 -9.59 -10.10
C ALA A 422 0.77 -9.10 -10.93
N LEU A 423 0.50 -7.78 -10.96
CA LEU A 423 -0.55 -7.24 -11.83
C LEU A 423 -0.22 -7.43 -13.30
N GLN A 424 1.04 -7.28 -13.71
CA GLN A 424 1.46 -7.63 -15.07
C GLN A 424 1.19 -9.11 -15.36
N ALA A 425 1.70 -10.02 -14.53
CA ALA A 425 1.58 -11.46 -14.72
C ALA A 425 0.13 -11.94 -14.72
N LEU A 426 -0.68 -11.43 -13.79
CA LEU A 426 -2.11 -11.69 -13.75
C LEU A 426 -2.80 -11.10 -14.97
N SER A 427 -2.49 -9.89 -15.40
CA SER A 427 -3.09 -9.29 -16.60
C SER A 427 -2.79 -10.13 -17.85
N GLU A 428 -1.56 -10.60 -18.04
CA GLU A 428 -1.19 -11.41 -19.20
C GLU A 428 -1.84 -12.80 -19.17
N PHE A 429 -1.79 -13.48 -18.02
CA PHE A 429 -2.34 -14.82 -17.92
C PHE A 429 -3.88 -14.85 -17.90
N THR A 430 -4.52 -13.90 -17.20
CA THR A 430 -5.98 -13.85 -17.08
C THR A 430 -6.68 -13.52 -18.41
N LYS A 431 -6.05 -12.73 -19.30
CA LYS A 431 -6.53 -12.54 -20.69
C LYS A 431 -6.78 -13.88 -21.39
N MET A 432 -5.92 -14.87 -21.13
CA MET A 432 -5.95 -16.16 -21.81
C MET A 432 -6.98 -17.14 -21.22
N VAL A 433 -7.33 -16.98 -19.93
CA VAL A 433 -8.29 -17.86 -19.23
C VAL A 433 -9.66 -17.21 -19.01
N TYR A 434 -9.82 -15.97 -19.46
CA TYR A 434 -11.06 -15.21 -19.38
C TYR A 434 -12.19 -15.87 -20.15
N SER A 435 -13.39 -15.83 -19.57
CA SER A 435 -14.62 -16.31 -20.21
C SER A 435 -15.76 -15.39 -19.82
N ASN A 436 -16.53 -14.95 -20.82
CA ASN A 436 -17.77 -14.17 -20.62
C ASN A 436 -18.94 -15.02 -20.11
N ASN A 437 -18.75 -16.34 -20.00
CA ASN A 437 -19.80 -17.26 -19.57
C ASN A 437 -19.63 -17.63 -18.09
N PHE A 438 -20.13 -16.78 -17.20
CA PHE A 438 -20.21 -17.06 -15.77
C PHE A 438 -21.47 -16.49 -15.13
N ASP A 439 -22.05 -17.29 -14.24
CA ASP A 439 -23.13 -16.94 -13.33
C ASP A 439 -22.86 -17.69 -12.04
N ILE A 440 -22.45 -16.95 -11.01
CA ILE A 440 -21.99 -17.48 -9.73
C ILE A 440 -22.80 -16.81 -8.63
N GLN A 441 -23.40 -17.65 -7.80
CA GLN A 441 -24.01 -17.24 -6.54
C GLN A 441 -23.04 -17.57 -5.42
N MET A 442 -22.47 -16.57 -4.77
CA MET A 442 -21.59 -16.74 -3.61
C MET A 442 -22.34 -16.33 -2.35
N THR A 443 -22.38 -17.18 -1.34
CA THR A 443 -23.08 -16.91 -0.08
C THR A 443 -22.09 -16.91 1.07
N ALA A 444 -22.11 -15.85 1.87
CA ALA A 444 -21.38 -15.76 3.12
C ALA A 444 -22.35 -15.96 4.29
N THR A 445 -22.02 -16.87 5.20
CA THR A 445 -22.83 -17.18 6.37
C THR A 445 -22.00 -17.14 7.64
N ALA A 446 -22.56 -16.54 8.70
CA ALA A 446 -21.93 -16.39 10.00
C ALA A 446 -23.00 -16.36 11.12
N GLY A 447 -23.19 -17.47 11.82
CA GLY A 447 -24.28 -17.60 12.80
C GLY A 447 -25.65 -17.44 12.13
N SER A 448 -26.43 -16.42 12.54
CA SER A 448 -27.71 -16.07 11.92
C SER A 448 -27.58 -15.16 10.70
N PHE A 449 -26.41 -14.57 10.46
CA PHE A 449 -26.16 -13.72 9.29
C PHE A 449 -26.00 -14.57 8.03
N SER A 450 -26.66 -14.14 6.95
CA SER A 450 -26.49 -14.72 5.61
C SER A 450 -26.60 -13.61 4.57
N HIS A 451 -25.66 -13.56 3.64
CA HIS A 451 -25.68 -12.63 2.52
C HIS A 451 -25.27 -13.36 1.23
N GLN A 452 -26.03 -13.16 0.16
CA GLN A 452 -25.79 -13.76 -1.14
C GLN A 452 -25.37 -12.67 -2.14
N PHE A 453 -24.23 -12.89 -2.78
CA PHE A 453 -23.71 -12.12 -3.89
C PHE A 453 -24.07 -12.82 -5.19
N SER A 454 -24.82 -12.15 -6.06
CA SER A 454 -25.12 -12.63 -7.41
C SER A 454 -24.18 -11.98 -8.41
N ILE A 455 -23.35 -12.78 -9.07
CA ILE A 455 -22.33 -12.30 -10.00
C ILE A 455 -22.56 -12.94 -11.37
N ASN A 456 -22.72 -12.10 -12.38
CA ASN A 456 -22.90 -12.48 -13.78
C ASN A 456 -22.07 -11.56 -14.70
N ALA A 457 -22.10 -11.84 -16.00
CA ALA A 457 -21.35 -11.06 -17.00
C ALA A 457 -21.63 -9.54 -16.97
N LYS A 458 -22.82 -9.08 -16.53
CA LYS A 458 -23.16 -7.64 -16.51
C LYS A 458 -22.55 -6.89 -15.34
N ASN A 459 -22.30 -7.57 -14.21
CA ASN A 459 -21.75 -6.98 -13.00
C ASN A 459 -20.38 -7.58 -12.62
N ALA A 460 -19.71 -8.22 -13.58
CA ALA A 460 -18.39 -8.84 -13.49
C ALA A 460 -17.34 -8.00 -12.74
N LEU A 461 -17.27 -6.71 -13.10
CA LEU A 461 -16.32 -5.74 -12.56
C LEU A 461 -16.86 -4.98 -11.35
N LEU A 462 -18.12 -5.17 -10.94
CA LEU A 462 -18.69 -4.48 -9.80
C LEU A 462 -18.26 -5.18 -8.51
N LEU A 463 -17.43 -4.51 -7.70
CA LEU A 463 -17.07 -4.99 -6.38
C LEU A 463 -18.29 -4.87 -5.45
N GLN A 464 -18.89 -6.01 -5.10
CA GLN A 464 -19.95 -6.06 -4.10
C GLN A 464 -19.33 -6.22 -2.71
N SER A 465 -19.94 -5.62 -1.69
CA SER A 465 -19.41 -5.71 -0.33
C SER A 465 -20.52 -5.70 0.72
N VAL A 466 -20.27 -6.43 1.81
CA VAL A 466 -21.09 -6.40 3.02
C VAL A 466 -20.18 -6.40 4.24
N GLU A 467 -20.59 -5.69 5.28
CA GLU A 467 -19.94 -5.70 6.58
C GLU A 467 -20.75 -6.57 7.54
N LEU A 468 -20.06 -7.38 8.35
CA LEU A 468 -20.74 -8.22 9.33
C LEU A 468 -21.18 -7.38 10.54
N PRO A 469 -22.40 -7.58 11.07
CA PRO A 469 -22.90 -6.80 12.20
C PRO A 469 -22.18 -7.10 13.51
N THR A 470 -21.54 -8.27 13.61
CA THR A 470 -20.78 -8.74 14.76
C THR A 470 -19.60 -9.57 14.27
N ILE A 471 -18.54 -9.68 15.07
CA ILE A 471 -17.39 -10.53 14.75
C ILE A 471 -17.72 -11.99 15.07
N PRO A 472 -17.82 -12.89 14.07
CA PRO A 472 -18.02 -14.30 14.33
C PRO A 472 -16.70 -15.01 14.64
N SER A 473 -16.76 -16.24 15.14
CA SER A 473 -15.57 -17.12 15.20
C SER A 473 -15.17 -17.69 13.84
N GLN A 474 -16.12 -17.74 12.90
CA GLN A 474 -15.94 -18.33 11.58
C GLN A 474 -16.95 -17.76 10.59
N VAL A 475 -16.53 -17.65 9.33
CA VAL A 475 -17.40 -17.36 8.18
C VAL A 475 -17.37 -18.56 7.24
N THR A 476 -18.53 -19.09 6.88
CA THR A 476 -18.65 -20.13 5.86
C THR A 476 -19.02 -19.50 4.53
N ILE A 477 -18.16 -19.73 3.54
CA ILE A 477 -18.35 -19.32 2.15
C ILE A 477 -18.83 -20.52 1.35
N SER A 478 -19.97 -20.38 0.69
CA SER A 478 -20.47 -21.37 -0.28
C SER A 478 -20.70 -20.71 -1.64
N ALA A 479 -20.56 -21.48 -2.71
CA ALA A 479 -20.87 -20.99 -4.04
C ALA A 479 -21.48 -22.07 -4.93
N THR A 480 -22.36 -21.64 -5.82
CA THR A 480 -22.99 -22.47 -6.85
C THR A 480 -23.06 -21.75 -8.18
N GLY A 481 -23.09 -22.49 -9.28
CA GLY A 481 -23.17 -21.92 -10.64
C GLY A 481 -22.02 -22.40 -11.52
N HIS A 482 -21.57 -21.55 -12.43
CA HIS A 482 -20.45 -21.86 -13.33
C HIS A 482 -19.55 -20.64 -13.55
N GLY A 483 -18.25 -20.88 -13.73
CA GLY A 483 -17.24 -19.84 -13.98
C GLY A 483 -16.25 -19.66 -12.82
N MET A 484 -15.55 -18.53 -12.81
CA MET A 484 -14.62 -18.16 -11.73
C MET A 484 -15.04 -16.85 -11.07
N GLY A 485 -14.82 -16.73 -9.76
CA GLY A 485 -15.10 -15.51 -9.01
C GLY A 485 -14.20 -15.43 -7.77
N LEU A 486 -13.96 -14.22 -7.29
CA LEU A 486 -13.15 -13.97 -6.11
C LEU A 486 -14.04 -13.46 -4.99
N ILE A 487 -13.94 -14.09 -3.82
CA ILE A 487 -14.52 -13.59 -2.58
C ILE A 487 -13.41 -13.40 -1.55
N GLN A 488 -13.42 -12.27 -0.86
CA GLN A 488 -12.40 -11.92 0.13
C GLN A 488 -13.07 -11.69 1.48
N VAL A 489 -12.50 -12.26 2.53
CA VAL A 489 -12.87 -11.98 3.92
C VAL A 489 -11.74 -11.17 4.54
N SER A 490 -11.97 -9.88 4.71
CA SER A 490 -11.01 -8.94 5.29
C SER A 490 -11.39 -8.61 6.73
N VAL A 491 -10.41 -8.67 7.63
CA VAL A 491 -10.58 -8.40 9.05
C VAL A 491 -9.69 -7.23 9.43
N PHE A 492 -10.29 -6.19 9.99
CA PHE A 492 -9.63 -4.96 10.41
C PHE A 492 -9.78 -4.81 11.92
N PHE A 493 -8.74 -4.36 12.61
CA PHE A 493 -8.74 -4.14 14.06
C PHE A 493 -7.56 -3.26 14.45
N ASN A 494 -7.62 -2.65 15.63
CA ASN A 494 -6.48 -1.93 16.20
C ASN A 494 -5.87 -2.72 17.36
N VAL A 495 -4.55 -2.56 17.55
CA VAL A 495 -3.81 -3.16 18.68
C VAL A 495 -3.01 -2.12 19.45
N GLU A 496 -2.92 -2.26 20.76
CA GLU A 496 -2.15 -1.36 21.64
C GLU A 496 -0.73 -1.86 21.94
N GLN A 497 -0.36 -3.00 21.35
CA GLN A 497 0.94 -3.64 21.55
C GLN A 497 1.40 -4.28 20.25
N GLU A 498 2.71 -4.46 20.12
CA GLU A 498 3.27 -5.19 18.97
C GLU A 498 2.85 -6.66 19.04
N ILE A 499 2.36 -7.19 17.92
CA ILE A 499 1.82 -8.56 17.82
C ILE A 499 2.70 -9.47 16.97
N GLN A 500 3.78 -8.93 16.38
CA GLN A 500 4.73 -9.64 15.53
C GLN A 500 6.15 -9.52 16.10
N GLU A 501 7.02 -10.45 15.68
CA GLU A 501 8.42 -10.40 16.05
C GLU A 501 9.09 -9.14 15.45
N PRO A 502 9.69 -8.28 16.28
CA PRO A 502 10.23 -7.02 15.81
C PRO A 502 11.51 -7.23 14.99
N SER A 503 11.60 -6.55 13.85
CA SER A 503 12.84 -6.53 13.04
C SER A 503 13.75 -5.33 13.34
N PHE A 504 13.23 -4.37 14.10
CA PHE A 504 13.96 -3.22 14.60
C PHE A 504 13.83 -3.16 16.12
N GLU A 505 14.85 -2.67 16.80
CA GLU A 505 14.71 -2.20 18.17
C GLU A 505 14.51 -0.69 18.14
N MET A 506 13.50 -0.21 18.87
CA MET A 506 13.16 1.21 18.94
C MET A 506 12.92 1.66 20.37
N THR A 507 13.51 2.80 20.72
CA THR A 507 13.28 3.52 21.98
C THR A 507 12.62 4.87 21.70
N VAL A 508 11.78 5.31 22.62
CA VAL A 508 11.10 6.61 22.56
C VAL A 508 11.28 7.31 23.90
N THR A 509 11.90 8.49 23.88
CA THR A 509 12.21 9.29 25.05
C THR A 509 11.43 10.60 25.00
N MET A 510 10.73 10.93 26.08
CA MET A 510 10.03 12.21 26.21
C MET A 510 11.00 13.25 26.78
N MET A 511 11.49 14.14 25.93
CA MET A 511 12.48 15.16 26.27
C MET A 511 11.83 16.39 26.92
N LYS A 512 10.62 16.74 26.49
CA LYS A 512 9.80 17.83 27.06
C LYS A 512 8.36 17.38 27.17
N ASP A 513 7.76 17.59 28.33
CA ASP A 513 6.35 17.26 28.63
C ASP A 513 5.66 18.42 29.36
N THR A 514 5.01 19.31 28.61
CA THR A 514 4.14 20.36 29.15
C THR A 514 2.74 20.28 28.54
N LEU A 515 1.79 21.06 29.06
CA LEU A 515 0.44 21.12 28.50
C LEU A 515 0.40 21.76 27.10
N ASP A 516 1.44 22.50 26.73
CA ASP A 516 1.51 23.29 25.48
C ASP A 516 2.56 22.80 24.50
N ALA A 517 3.53 22.00 24.96
CA ALA A 517 4.65 21.56 24.14
C ALA A 517 5.13 20.16 24.54
N ILE A 518 5.33 19.32 23.54
CA ILE A 518 5.90 17.98 23.66
C ILE A 518 7.14 17.92 22.78
N GLN A 519 8.23 17.37 23.28
CA GLN A 519 9.39 17.01 22.48
C GLN A 519 9.70 15.54 22.73
N ILE A 520 9.85 14.78 21.66
CA ILE A 520 10.23 13.37 21.71
C ILE A 520 11.51 13.12 20.92
N GLU A 521 12.30 12.17 21.41
CA GLU A 521 13.40 11.57 20.67
C GLU A 521 13.09 10.10 20.43
N THR A 522 13.22 9.67 19.19
CA THR A 522 13.05 8.27 18.80
C THR A 522 14.35 7.74 18.26
N CYS A 523 14.87 6.64 18.80
CA CYS A 523 16.07 5.99 18.28
C CYS A 523 15.73 4.57 17.83
N ALA A 524 16.15 4.19 16.62
CA ALA A 524 15.92 2.85 16.09
C ALA A 524 17.19 2.25 15.48
N HIS A 525 17.36 0.94 15.59
CA HIS A 525 18.40 0.18 14.88
C HIS A 525 17.88 -1.17 14.37
N TRP A 526 18.53 -1.68 13.33
CA TRP A 526 18.16 -2.91 12.62
C TRP A 526 18.71 -4.15 13.33
N LEU A 527 17.86 -5.15 13.52
CA LEU A 527 18.23 -6.38 14.26
C LEU A 527 18.77 -7.50 13.37
N LYS A 528 18.59 -7.43 12.05
CA LYS A 528 19.09 -8.45 11.12
C LYS A 528 20.48 -8.10 10.58
N VAL A 529 21.05 -9.00 9.80
CA VAL A 529 22.37 -8.81 9.18
C VAL A 529 22.31 -7.67 8.16
N GLY A 530 23.30 -6.78 8.19
CA GLY A 530 23.43 -5.67 7.24
C GLY A 530 22.66 -4.43 7.70
N ALA A 531 21.90 -3.84 6.78
CA ALA A 531 20.97 -2.74 7.04
C ALA A 531 19.60 -3.12 6.47
N SER A 532 18.54 -2.44 6.90
CA SER A 532 17.23 -2.55 6.28
C SER A 532 17.25 -2.01 4.83
N GLY A 533 16.17 -2.24 4.09
CA GLY A 533 15.84 -1.42 2.92
C GLY A 533 15.39 -0.02 3.35
N MET A 534 14.75 0.71 2.42
CA MET A 534 14.16 2.01 2.73
C MET A 534 13.21 1.88 3.91
N THR A 535 13.41 2.71 4.93
CA THR A 535 12.63 2.64 6.17
C THR A 535 11.69 3.82 6.24
N VAL A 536 10.44 3.53 6.61
CA VAL A 536 9.44 4.54 6.91
C VAL A 536 9.19 4.56 8.40
N GLN A 537 9.28 5.75 8.99
CA GLN A 537 8.89 5.98 10.37
C GLN A 537 7.66 6.88 10.40
N GLU A 538 6.55 6.32 10.88
CA GLU A 538 5.31 7.03 11.15
C GLU A 538 5.26 7.43 12.63
N ILE A 539 5.20 8.72 12.92
CA ILE A 539 5.06 9.26 14.26
C ILE A 539 3.66 9.86 14.38
N GLY A 540 2.78 9.24 15.16
CA GLY A 540 1.46 9.77 15.47
C GLY A 540 1.58 11.05 16.30
N VAL A 541 0.83 12.09 15.92
CA VAL A 541 0.75 13.36 16.66
C VAL A 541 -0.44 13.30 17.62
N PRO A 542 -0.28 13.61 18.92
CA PRO A 542 -1.37 13.55 19.88
C PRO A 542 -2.52 14.50 19.51
N THR A 543 -3.75 14.11 19.84
CA THR A 543 -4.93 14.94 19.55
C THR A 543 -4.80 16.33 20.18
N GLY A 544 -4.97 17.38 19.37
CA GLY A 544 -4.82 18.76 19.81
C GLY A 544 -3.41 19.32 19.66
N PHE A 545 -2.49 18.58 19.04
CA PHE A 545 -1.14 19.04 18.73
C PHE A 545 -0.88 19.06 17.22
N GLU A 546 0.09 19.89 16.83
CA GLU A 546 0.72 19.88 15.52
C GLU A 546 2.23 19.73 15.69
N ALA A 547 2.88 19.15 14.68
CA ALA A 547 4.33 18.94 14.69
C ALA A 547 5.06 20.10 13.99
N ASP A 548 6.18 20.51 14.56
CA ASP A 548 7.11 21.42 13.90
C ASP A 548 8.04 20.61 12.99
N LEU A 549 7.77 20.64 11.68
CA LEU A 549 8.55 19.88 10.70
C LEU A 549 10.00 20.39 10.55
N GLU A 550 10.26 21.65 10.89
CA GLU A 550 11.60 22.24 10.84
C GLU A 550 12.47 21.78 12.02
N SER A 551 11.85 21.36 13.13
CA SER A 551 12.54 20.80 14.29
C SER A 551 13.15 19.41 14.04
N ILE A 552 12.71 18.73 12.97
CA ILE A 552 13.09 17.34 12.70
C ILE A 552 14.58 17.24 12.39
N THR A 553 15.26 16.33 13.08
CA THR A 553 16.70 16.09 12.93
C THR A 553 17.08 15.82 11.48
N GLN A 554 17.99 16.63 10.94
CA GLN A 554 18.48 16.49 9.57
C GLN A 554 19.56 15.39 9.50
N LEU A 555 19.17 14.23 8.97
CA LEU A 555 20.06 13.08 8.79
C LEU A 555 20.54 12.97 7.34
N PRO A 556 21.77 12.49 7.08
CA PRO A 556 22.22 12.21 5.70
C PRO A 556 21.36 11.18 4.96
N THR A 557 20.72 10.28 5.71
CA THR A 557 19.82 9.24 5.21
C THR A 557 18.37 9.73 5.03
N LEU A 558 18.03 10.92 5.54
CA LEU A 558 16.70 11.51 5.39
C LEU A 558 16.43 11.88 3.93
N LYS A 559 15.30 11.44 3.41
CA LYS A 559 14.86 11.74 2.04
C LYS A 559 13.70 12.69 1.96
N LYS A 560 12.69 12.44 2.80
CA LYS A 560 11.41 13.14 2.70
C LYS A 560 10.75 13.14 4.06
N ILE A 561 10.02 14.20 4.35
CA ILE A 561 9.13 14.34 5.48
C ILE A 561 7.79 14.79 4.92
N GLU A 562 6.73 14.09 5.30
CA GLU A 562 5.36 14.46 4.96
C GLU A 562 4.48 14.40 6.19
N THR A 563 3.30 15.01 6.10
CA THR A 563 2.27 14.91 7.15
C THR A 563 1.00 14.40 6.50
N GLU A 564 0.48 13.30 7.03
CA GLU A 564 -0.76 12.69 6.54
C GLU A 564 -1.55 12.17 7.75
N ASN A 565 -2.87 12.42 7.80
CA ASN A 565 -3.76 11.88 8.83
C ASN A 565 -3.23 12.05 10.27
N LYS A 566 -2.73 13.25 10.62
CA LYS A 566 -2.11 13.57 11.93
C LYS A 566 -0.92 12.68 12.31
N LYS A 567 -0.20 12.19 11.31
CA LYS A 567 1.08 11.51 11.47
C LYS A 567 2.15 12.28 10.72
N ILE A 568 3.35 12.26 11.26
CA ILE A 568 4.56 12.64 10.54
C ILE A 568 5.09 11.37 9.90
N ILE A 569 5.34 11.41 8.60
CA ILE A 569 5.89 10.29 7.85
C ILE A 569 7.30 10.67 7.42
N ILE A 570 8.28 9.93 7.92
CA ILE A 570 9.71 10.18 7.68
C ILE A 570 10.26 9.04 6.84
N TYR A 571 10.90 9.39 5.72
CA TYR A 571 11.51 8.43 4.80
C TYR A 571 13.03 8.46 4.95
N LEU A 572 13.60 7.29 5.26
CA LEU A 572 15.04 7.08 5.44
C LEU A 572 15.55 6.07 4.40
N ASP A 573 16.75 6.31 3.87
CA ASP A 573 17.43 5.40 2.95
C ASP A 573 17.54 3.96 3.46
N GLU A 574 17.93 3.83 4.72
CA GLU A 574 18.12 2.58 5.45
C GLU A 574 18.28 2.91 6.94
N ILE A 575 18.06 1.91 7.79
CA ILE A 575 18.52 1.89 9.17
C ILE A 575 19.50 0.73 9.30
N SER A 576 20.70 1.02 9.77
CA SER A 576 21.72 0.03 10.01
C SER A 576 21.62 -0.52 11.43
N THR A 577 22.55 -1.40 11.81
CA THR A 577 22.72 -1.87 13.18
C THR A 577 23.19 -0.77 14.15
N THR A 578 23.55 0.42 13.66
CA THR A 578 23.85 1.58 14.52
C THR A 578 22.58 2.41 14.75
N PRO A 579 22.27 2.82 15.99
CA PRO A 579 21.10 3.62 16.31
C PRO A 579 21.03 4.91 15.48
N THR A 580 19.89 5.10 14.83
CA THR A 580 19.50 6.33 14.15
C THR A 580 18.44 7.03 14.98
N CYS A 581 18.72 8.26 15.40
CA CYS A 581 17.85 9.03 16.30
C CYS A 581 17.24 10.25 15.61
N ILE A 582 15.97 10.52 15.90
CA ILE A 582 15.21 11.66 15.38
C ILE A 582 14.51 12.34 16.54
N VAL A 583 14.68 13.66 16.62
CA VAL A 583 13.94 14.54 17.54
C VAL A 583 12.81 15.23 16.79
N VAL A 584 11.67 15.37 17.46
CA VAL A 584 10.49 16.07 16.94
C VAL A 584 9.88 16.94 18.03
N ASP A 585 9.64 18.21 17.71
CA ASP A 585 8.86 19.13 18.52
C ASP A 585 7.40 19.16 18.08
N MET A 586 6.50 19.24 19.05
CA MET A 586 5.07 19.36 18.85
C MET A 586 4.51 20.44 19.76
N PHE A 587 3.58 21.23 19.24
CA PHE A 587 2.94 22.33 19.97
C PHE A 587 1.42 22.20 19.92
N ARG A 588 0.76 22.69 20.97
CA ARG A 588 -0.70 22.59 21.12
C ARG A 588 -1.42 23.53 20.16
N THR A 589 -2.40 23.01 19.43
CA THR A 589 -3.32 23.76 18.56
C THR A 589 -4.79 23.55 18.92
N GLY A 590 -5.11 22.52 19.70
CA GLY A 590 -6.45 22.20 20.17
C GLY A 590 -6.51 21.95 21.68
N LEU A 591 -7.67 22.25 22.27
CA LEU A 591 -7.91 22.06 23.71
C LEU A 591 -8.40 20.64 23.97
N VAL A 592 -7.48 19.75 24.37
CA VAL A 592 -7.77 18.35 24.69
C VAL A 592 -7.17 17.99 26.04
N ALA A 593 -8.00 17.42 26.91
CA ALA A 593 -7.58 16.84 28.19
C ALA A 593 -7.65 15.31 28.11
N LYS A 594 -6.93 14.62 28.99
CA LYS A 594 -6.91 13.13 29.07
C LYS A 594 -6.58 12.47 27.73
N THR A 595 -5.55 12.98 27.05
CA THR A 595 -5.14 12.49 25.72
C THR A 595 -4.75 11.02 25.77
N GLN A 596 -5.17 10.23 24.78
CA GLN A 596 -4.74 8.85 24.62
C GLN A 596 -3.29 8.73 24.10
N PRO A 597 -2.64 7.56 24.26
CA PRO A 597 -1.31 7.32 23.71
C PRO A 597 -1.26 7.47 22.19
N ALA A 598 -0.18 8.05 21.68
CA ALA A 598 0.11 8.09 20.26
C ALA A 598 1.09 6.97 19.90
N ALA A 599 0.95 6.40 18.70
CA ALA A 599 1.80 5.33 18.20
C ALA A 599 2.98 5.88 17.38
N ILE A 600 4.12 5.21 17.47
CA ILE A 600 5.25 5.36 16.56
C ILE A 600 5.50 3.99 15.95
N ARG A 601 5.48 3.93 14.62
CA ARG A 601 5.69 2.70 13.87
C ARG A 601 6.86 2.90 12.93
N ILE A 602 7.78 1.96 12.93
CA ILE A 602 8.88 1.93 11.97
C ILE A 602 8.87 0.60 11.24
N TYR A 603 9.00 0.64 9.92
CA TYR A 603 8.94 -0.55 9.09
C TYR A 603 9.81 -0.42 7.84
N ASP A 604 10.29 -1.56 7.37
CA ASP A 604 10.88 -1.67 6.04
C ASP A 604 9.76 -1.50 5.01
N TYR A 605 9.92 -0.56 4.08
CA TYR A 605 8.89 -0.22 3.11
C TYR A 605 8.53 -1.38 2.17
N TYR A 606 9.46 -2.30 1.92
CA TYR A 606 9.30 -3.37 0.93
C TYR A 606 9.06 -4.73 1.54
N GLU A 607 9.44 -4.90 2.79
CA GLU A 607 8.98 -6.01 3.62
C GLU A 607 8.28 -5.43 4.87
N PRO A 608 7.04 -4.88 4.77
CA PRO A 608 6.38 -4.23 5.91
C PRO A 608 6.11 -5.14 7.12
N ALA A 609 6.27 -6.46 6.94
CA ALA A 609 6.31 -7.42 8.04
C ALA A 609 7.53 -7.20 8.97
N ASN A 610 8.62 -6.66 8.44
CA ASN A 610 9.76 -6.18 9.20
C ASN A 610 9.41 -4.82 9.78
N GLN A 611 9.00 -4.81 11.05
CA GLN A 611 8.55 -3.59 11.70
C GLN A 611 8.77 -3.63 13.21
N VAL A 612 8.54 -2.49 13.86
CA VAL A 612 8.25 -2.41 15.29
C VAL A 612 7.36 -1.19 15.57
N THR A 613 6.48 -1.36 16.54
CA THR A 613 5.56 -0.33 17.03
C THR A 613 5.83 -0.04 18.50
N LYS A 614 5.89 1.23 18.86
CA LYS A 614 5.89 1.70 20.26
C LYS A 614 4.81 2.75 20.45
N PHE A 615 4.44 2.97 21.70
CA PHE A 615 3.48 4.00 22.08
C PHE A 615 4.13 4.98 23.05
N TYR A 616 3.74 6.24 22.96
CA TYR A 616 4.16 7.28 23.88
C TYR A 616 2.95 8.12 24.30
N GLN A 617 3.00 8.67 25.51
CA GLN A 617 1.90 9.44 26.07
C GLN A 617 2.45 10.49 27.04
N SER A 618 2.04 11.75 26.86
CA SER A 618 2.33 12.83 27.82
C SER A 618 1.66 12.49 29.16
N GLN A 619 2.44 12.48 30.24
CA GLN A 619 1.88 12.24 31.57
C GLN A 619 1.13 13.47 32.07
N ARG A 620 1.52 14.67 31.63
CA ARG A 620 0.80 15.91 31.94
C ARG A 620 -0.58 15.93 31.32
N LEU A 621 -0.71 15.62 30.03
CA LEU A 621 -2.00 15.62 29.33
C LEU A 621 -2.87 14.42 29.68
N LYS A 622 -2.28 13.26 29.98
CA LYS A 622 -3.03 12.10 30.48
C LYS A 622 -3.77 12.42 31.77
N ASN A 623 -3.09 13.12 32.68
CA ASN A 623 -3.61 13.43 34.01
C ASN A 623 -4.32 14.80 34.06
N SER A 624 -4.39 15.52 32.95
CA SER A 624 -5.06 16.82 32.91
C SER A 624 -6.58 16.67 33.00
N ASN A 625 -7.21 17.70 33.55
CA ASN A 625 -8.63 17.93 33.48
C ASN A 625 -8.94 19.06 32.50
N ILE A 626 -10.22 19.31 32.22
CA ILE A 626 -10.63 20.36 31.27
C ILE A 626 -10.26 21.75 31.78
N CYS A 627 -10.28 22.00 33.10
CA CYS A 627 -9.91 23.30 33.66
C CYS A 627 -8.41 23.60 33.57
N ASP A 628 -7.55 22.58 33.54
CA ASP A 628 -6.12 22.74 33.26
C ASP A 628 -5.87 23.23 31.82
N ILE A 629 -6.78 22.87 30.90
CA ILE A 629 -6.63 23.10 29.45
C ILE A 629 -7.48 24.30 28.98
N CYS A 630 -8.62 24.56 29.62
CA CYS A 630 -9.62 25.54 29.22
C CYS A 630 -10.21 26.24 30.45
N ALA A 631 -9.66 27.39 30.82
CA ALA A 631 -10.17 28.21 31.92
C ALA A 631 -11.61 28.71 31.67
N ASP A 632 -11.95 29.01 30.42
CA ASP A 632 -13.26 29.55 30.01
C ASP A 632 -14.35 28.47 29.84
N CYS A 633 -14.05 27.19 30.14
CA CYS A 633 -14.98 26.07 29.99
C CYS A 633 -15.90 25.87 31.23
N GLY A 634 -16.23 26.95 31.94
CA GLY A 634 -17.10 26.93 33.12
C GLY A 634 -16.39 26.54 34.42
N CYS A 635 -15.08 26.74 34.50
CA CYS A 635 -14.28 26.43 35.68
C CYS A 635 -14.35 27.57 36.70
N THR A 636 -14.41 27.23 37.99
CA THR A 636 -14.33 28.20 39.09
C THR A 636 -12.87 28.63 39.28
N ALA A 637 -12.66 29.94 39.43
CA ALA A 637 -11.35 30.58 39.61
C ALA A 637 -10.65 30.21 40.91
#